data_AF-S2JII9-F1
#
_entry.id   AF-S2JII9-F1
#
_cell.length_a   1.000
_cell.length_b   1.000
_cell.length_c   1.000
_cell.angle_alpha   90.00
_cell.angle_beta   90.00
_cell.angle_gamma   90.00
#
_symmetry.space_group_name_H-M   'P 1'
#
loop_
_entity.id
_entity.type
_entity.pdbx_description
1 polymer ?
#
loop_
_entity_poly.entity_id
_entity_poly.type
_entity_poly.pdbx_seq_one_letter_code
_entity_poly.pdbx_strand_id
1 'polypeptide(L)'
;MFTTRSSSNYNKLPFYKSYSRKSPKQKQKLFWRASIIAIIVLFLLGRWHSSSKSTTSTTPLDAQKEHIPSTSNSLEVVLSPPASSDAKDFKELTLARETKLTAVGTAIPKIVHFVYGLRDPNPTLDLIHYTAIKAAHDVLKPDKIMFHYHYMPVGDNFERARPMLTLNKVPLVEKVFDRPVSHYAHRADVVRLQVLEEFGGIYLDLDLISVKPVDHLLDREFIMAQEGVDGSVGLCNAMIMARPHSRFVQRWFATYALFDSAEWNYHSVILPGKLAPFFRNEITVLNHTAFFWPLWDSHGLRTLYLEKSYDFSANLGTHIWESAANKNLMKDITEKVVMEIDNSLYCQIRPLLLDGKPDPRPGSCRILSHTERSDRLIGHWSLKEPTSSSRKETNPLPAQDDSGNDLNGLIRNGKYIDDSIYLSGDASYIFLTMPTETSAKSMTVSWWMKTSSKSKDQMAMVIQTDKGRIYVSTHVLENGSLSLNVKTVRRNDQWEWAQIEDLALRPSYYAVDQEYHHYALVINDPKSNLSQPPIALYMDGYVVSSSIHWTYPENIGSIVRGVWFGSIEPLNDRYQSPWDNSVNLQAYYREIHIWEKGLSVAMLRDVMASSNMTSTATTTNAGRKKKPKSTTTTTQAFTNEKSELDQELDQEELEEDEELLWGANDQLDD
;
A
#
# COMPACT_ATOMS: atom_id res chain seq x y z
N MET A 1 -23.29 56.46 8.74
CA MET A 1 -22.39 57.56 8.35
C MET A 1 -21.01 57.20 8.91
N PHE A 2 -19.98 57.14 8.05
CA PHE A 2 -18.61 56.59 8.27
C PHE A 2 -18.57 55.06 8.50
N THR A 3 -18.22 54.13 7.58
CA THR A 3 -17.10 53.90 6.63
C THR A 3 -15.71 53.73 7.25
N THR A 4 -15.22 52.50 7.34
CA THR A 4 -14.02 52.00 6.62
C THR A 4 -13.98 50.46 6.64
N ARG A 5 -14.18 49.85 5.48
CA ARG A 5 -13.81 48.47 5.15
C ARG A 5 -12.44 48.56 4.47
N SER A 6 -11.44 47.87 5.00
CA SER A 6 -10.19 47.60 4.27
C SER A 6 -10.29 46.18 3.70
N SER A 7 -10.41 46.09 2.38
CA SER A 7 -10.31 44.87 1.60
C SER A 7 -8.86 44.69 1.16
N SER A 8 -8.19 43.64 1.63
CA SER A 8 -6.90 43.19 1.11
C SER A 8 -7.15 42.16 0.01
N ASN A 9 -6.74 42.51 -1.21
CA ASN A 9 -6.72 41.63 -2.38
C ASN A 9 -5.63 40.57 -2.23
N TYR A 10 -6.02 39.30 -2.26
CA TYR A 10 -5.11 38.17 -2.40
C TYR A 10 -4.63 38.09 -3.86
N ASN A 11 -3.33 38.30 -4.08
CA ASN A 11 -2.67 37.97 -5.34
C ASN A 11 -2.12 36.54 -5.27
N LYS A 12 -2.37 35.81 -6.35
CA LYS A 12 -2.10 34.40 -6.57
C LYS A 12 -0.62 34.16 -6.90
N LEU A 13 0.00 33.19 -6.22
CA LEU A 13 1.18 32.45 -6.70
C LEU A 13 0.70 31.13 -7.34
N PRO A 14 1.46 30.53 -8.28
CA PRO A 14 1.00 29.34 -9.01
C PRO A 14 1.04 28.12 -8.08
N PHE A 15 0.10 27.19 -8.29
CA PHE A 15 -0.25 26.04 -7.43
C PHE A 15 -1.11 26.39 -6.21
N TYR A 16 -2.37 26.78 -6.48
CA TYR A 16 -3.56 26.41 -5.69
C TYR A 16 -4.83 26.95 -6.38
N LYS A 17 -5.83 26.10 -6.63
CA LYS A 17 -7.20 26.52 -7.01
C LYS A 17 -8.12 26.35 -5.80
N SER A 18 -8.45 27.45 -5.12
CA SER A 18 -9.46 27.41 -4.06
C SER A 18 -10.88 27.27 -4.64
N TYR A 19 -11.61 26.22 -4.27
CA TYR A 19 -13.07 26.16 -4.41
C TYR A 19 -13.76 26.47 -3.08
N SER A 20 -14.60 27.51 -3.09
CA SER A 20 -15.54 27.83 -2.02
C SER A 20 -16.72 26.84 -2.06
N ARG A 21 -16.86 26.00 -1.04
CA ARG A 21 -18.09 25.22 -0.78
C ARG A 21 -19.24 26.19 -0.47
N LYS A 22 -20.33 26.11 -1.24
CA LYS A 22 -21.67 26.59 -0.85
C LYS A 22 -22.62 25.39 -0.82
N SER A 23 -23.32 25.24 0.30
CA SER A 23 -24.34 24.21 0.54
C SER A 23 -25.72 24.62 -0.07
N PRO A 24 -26.75 23.76 -0.07
CA PRO A 24 -27.46 23.38 -1.29
C PRO A 24 -28.82 24.06 -1.44
N LYS A 25 -29.21 24.45 -2.66
CA LYS A 25 -30.62 24.63 -3.02
C LYS A 25 -30.92 24.17 -4.44
N GLN A 26 -31.90 23.27 -4.50
CA GLN A 26 -32.55 22.72 -5.68
C GLN A 26 -33.25 23.81 -6.53
N LYS A 27 -33.45 23.47 -7.82
CA LYS A 27 -34.31 24.09 -8.85
C LYS A 27 -33.67 25.20 -9.71
N GLN A 28 -33.14 24.81 -10.88
CA GLN A 28 -33.61 25.22 -12.23
C GLN A 28 -32.65 24.72 -13.31
N LYS A 29 -32.99 23.57 -13.91
CA LYS A 29 -32.45 23.10 -15.20
C LYS A 29 -33.31 23.70 -16.34
N LEU A 30 -32.69 23.84 -17.51
CA LEU A 30 -33.14 24.51 -18.75
C LEU A 30 -32.85 26.02 -18.77
N PHE A 31 -31.68 26.41 -19.32
CA PHE A 31 -31.53 27.57 -20.22
C PHE A 31 -30.09 27.78 -20.76
N TRP A 32 -29.09 26.96 -20.36
CA TRP A 32 -27.68 27.16 -20.74
C TRP A 32 -27.12 26.24 -21.85
N ARG A 33 -27.97 25.72 -22.76
CA ARG A 33 -27.51 24.83 -23.86
C ARG A 33 -27.56 25.43 -25.27
N ALA A 34 -27.85 26.72 -25.43
CA ALA A 34 -27.91 27.36 -26.76
C ALA A 34 -26.73 28.28 -27.12
N SER A 35 -25.89 28.67 -26.16
CA SER A 35 -24.85 29.71 -26.40
C SER A 35 -23.44 29.17 -26.69
N ILE A 36 -23.22 27.84 -26.60
CA ILE A 36 -21.89 27.23 -26.82
C ILE A 36 -21.70 26.74 -28.27
N ILE A 37 -22.79 26.53 -29.02
CA ILE A 37 -22.72 26.05 -30.40
C ILE A 37 -22.32 27.16 -31.40
N ALA A 38 -22.54 28.43 -31.07
CA ALA A 38 -22.20 29.56 -31.95
C ALA A 38 -20.70 29.94 -31.95
N ILE A 39 -19.94 29.58 -30.90
CA ILE A 39 -18.53 29.97 -30.75
C ILE A 39 -17.59 28.96 -31.44
N ILE A 40 -18.01 27.70 -31.58
CA ILE A 40 -17.20 26.62 -32.18
C ILE A 40 -17.21 26.69 -33.72
N VAL A 41 -18.27 27.24 -34.33
CA VAL A 41 -18.38 27.37 -35.81
C VAL A 41 -17.52 28.52 -36.37
N LEU A 42 -17.24 29.56 -35.56
CA LEU A 42 -16.40 30.69 -35.98
C LEU A 42 -14.88 30.43 -35.84
N PHE A 43 -14.48 29.44 -35.03
CA PHE A 43 -13.07 29.09 -34.85
C PHE A 43 -12.54 28.13 -35.94
N LEU A 44 -13.44 27.42 -36.64
CA LEU A 44 -13.08 26.44 -37.69
C LEU A 44 -13.02 27.02 -39.12
N LEU A 45 -13.40 28.29 -39.34
CA LEU A 45 -13.30 28.95 -40.64
C LEU A 45 -12.12 29.93 -40.78
N GLY A 46 -11.29 30.09 -39.73
CA GLY A 46 -10.19 31.07 -39.69
C GLY A 46 -8.79 30.55 -40.01
N ARG A 47 -8.61 29.27 -40.37
CA ARG A 47 -7.28 28.67 -40.61
C ARG A 47 -7.11 28.08 -42.01
N TRP A 48 -7.59 28.80 -43.02
CA TRP A 48 -7.29 28.47 -44.41
C TRP A 48 -6.83 29.71 -45.16
N HIS A 49 -5.61 30.18 -44.87
CA HIS A 49 -4.71 30.88 -45.81
C HIS A 49 -3.41 31.25 -45.07
N SER A 50 -2.36 30.44 -45.24
CA SER A 50 -1.02 30.91 -45.62
C SER A 50 -0.07 29.72 -45.74
N SER A 51 0.55 29.62 -46.91
CA SER A 51 1.50 28.58 -47.30
C SER A 51 2.88 29.18 -47.50
N SER A 52 3.89 28.33 -47.30
CA SER A 52 5.28 28.40 -47.75
C SER A 52 6.28 29.18 -46.87
N LYS A 53 7.31 28.50 -46.35
CA LYS A 53 8.55 28.13 -47.05
C LYS A 53 9.37 27.14 -46.21
N SER A 54 9.97 26.16 -46.89
CA SER A 54 10.92 25.20 -46.33
C SER A 54 12.32 25.81 -46.20
N THR A 55 13.04 25.47 -45.14
CA THR A 55 14.50 25.28 -45.23
C THR A 55 14.93 24.23 -44.22
N THR A 56 15.60 23.21 -44.73
CA THR A 56 16.32 22.13 -44.05
C THR A 56 17.49 22.66 -43.21
N SER A 57 17.61 22.19 -41.97
CA SER A 57 18.91 22.06 -41.30
C SER A 57 18.92 20.80 -40.43
N THR A 58 19.75 19.85 -40.84
CA THR A 58 20.15 18.63 -40.15
C THR A 58 21.05 18.94 -38.96
N THR A 59 20.66 18.52 -37.75
CA THR A 59 21.61 18.21 -36.65
C THR A 59 20.97 17.18 -35.70
N PRO A 60 21.72 16.21 -35.15
CA PRO A 60 21.16 15.02 -34.50
C PRO A 60 20.61 15.32 -33.10
N LEU A 61 19.47 14.71 -32.79
CA LEU A 61 18.96 14.59 -31.41
C LEU A 61 19.84 13.59 -30.66
N ASP A 62 20.77 14.13 -29.88
CA ASP A 62 21.47 13.37 -28.86
C ASP A 62 20.46 12.78 -27.86
N ALA A 63 20.69 11.50 -27.56
CA ALA A 63 19.95 10.71 -26.61
C ALA A 63 19.93 11.38 -25.23
N GLN A 64 18.79 11.94 -24.83
CA GLN A 64 18.47 12.14 -23.43
C GLN A 64 18.24 10.76 -22.80
N LYS A 65 19.33 10.18 -22.28
CA LYS A 65 19.25 9.20 -21.22
C LYS A 65 18.52 9.87 -20.06
N GLU A 66 17.36 9.34 -19.69
CA GLU A 66 16.73 9.65 -18.41
C GLU A 66 17.77 9.37 -17.32
N HIS A 67 18.14 10.45 -16.63
CA HIS A 67 18.93 10.40 -15.42
C HIS A 67 18.16 9.58 -14.39
N ILE A 68 18.63 8.37 -14.11
CA ILE A 68 18.56 7.84 -12.75
C ILE A 68 19.31 8.90 -11.91
N PRO A 69 18.68 9.58 -10.95
CA PRO A 69 19.41 10.50 -10.11
C PRO A 69 20.36 9.65 -9.27
N SER A 70 21.64 9.65 -9.64
CA SER A 70 22.71 9.41 -8.70
C SER A 70 22.82 10.66 -7.81
N THR A 71 21.80 10.94 -7.01
CA THR A 71 21.91 11.89 -5.92
C THR A 71 22.65 11.17 -4.80
N SER A 72 23.75 11.77 -4.35
CA SER A 72 24.52 11.38 -3.17
C SER A 72 23.65 10.72 -2.10
N ASN A 73 23.97 9.47 -1.72
CA ASN A 73 23.42 8.72 -0.57
C ASN A 73 23.76 9.39 0.78
N SER A 74 23.67 10.72 0.88
CA SER A 74 23.83 11.42 2.14
C SER A 74 22.53 11.29 2.92
N LEU A 75 22.62 10.60 4.05
CA LEU A 75 21.52 10.44 5.00
C LEU A 75 20.95 11.80 5.45
N GLU A 76 21.80 12.82 5.58
CA GLU A 76 21.42 14.19 5.92
C GLU A 76 21.14 15.03 4.67
N VAL A 77 20.12 15.89 4.76
CA VAL A 77 19.65 16.78 3.69
C VAL A 77 19.75 18.22 4.17
N VAL A 78 20.29 19.10 3.32
CA VAL A 78 20.36 20.54 3.59
C VAL A 78 19.19 21.24 2.91
N LEU A 79 18.28 21.78 3.72
CA LEU A 79 17.15 22.57 3.22
C LEU A 79 17.55 24.03 3.02
N SER A 80 17.16 24.63 1.90
CA SER A 80 17.39 26.06 1.63
C SER A 80 16.08 26.85 1.70
N PRO A 81 16.06 28.06 2.29
CA PRO A 81 14.89 28.92 2.31
C PRO A 81 14.37 29.18 0.91
N PRO A 82 13.04 29.27 0.73
CA PRO A 82 12.46 29.61 -0.55
C PRO A 82 12.94 30.99 -1.01
N ALA A 83 13.10 31.16 -2.33
CA ALA A 83 13.61 32.40 -2.92
C ALA A 83 12.61 33.57 -2.81
N SER A 84 11.31 33.28 -2.91
CA SER A 84 10.20 34.25 -2.87
C SER A 84 10.08 34.94 -1.50
N SER A 85 9.76 36.24 -1.49
CA SER A 85 9.47 37.01 -0.27
C SER A 85 8.24 36.50 0.47
N ASP A 86 7.19 36.13 -0.25
CA ASP A 86 5.91 35.75 0.35
C ASP A 86 6.00 34.41 1.09
N ALA A 87 6.95 33.56 0.66
CA ALA A 87 7.28 32.31 1.34
C ALA A 87 8.20 32.50 2.57
N LYS A 88 8.67 33.73 2.83
CA LYS A 88 9.51 34.09 3.99
C LYS A 88 8.74 34.77 5.11
N ASP A 89 7.50 35.16 4.89
CA ASP A 89 6.71 35.97 5.82
C ASP A 89 5.37 35.29 6.16
N PHE A 90 5.41 34.38 7.13
CA PHE A 90 4.22 33.73 7.71
C PHE A 90 4.21 33.87 9.24
N LYS A 91 3.01 33.85 9.84
CA LYS A 91 2.80 34.26 11.24
C LYS A 91 3.55 33.38 12.24
N GLU A 92 3.61 32.08 11.95
CA GLU A 92 4.27 31.05 12.73
C GLU A 92 5.78 31.28 12.74
N LEU A 93 6.39 31.74 11.64
CA LEU A 93 7.81 32.09 11.60
C LEU A 93 8.14 33.30 12.46
N THR A 94 7.28 34.33 12.45
CA THR A 94 7.44 35.50 13.33
C THR A 94 7.42 35.07 14.79
N LEU A 95 6.42 34.27 15.18
CA LEU A 95 6.31 33.75 16.54
C LEU A 95 7.51 32.88 16.94
N ALA A 96 7.94 31.98 16.04
CA ALA A 96 9.13 31.15 16.24
C ALA A 96 10.41 31.99 16.42
N ARG A 97 10.56 33.11 15.71
CA ARG A 97 11.71 34.03 15.87
C ARG A 97 11.68 34.79 17.19
N GLU A 98 10.50 35.21 17.63
CA GLU A 98 10.29 36.00 18.85
C GLU A 98 10.28 35.15 20.14
N THR A 99 10.22 33.82 19.98
CA THR A 99 10.24 32.87 21.10
C THR A 99 11.50 33.06 21.95
N LYS A 100 11.30 33.29 23.25
CA LYS A 100 12.39 33.40 24.22
C LYS A 100 12.89 32.00 24.57
N LEU A 101 14.12 31.71 24.17
CA LEU A 101 14.74 30.42 24.40
C LEU A 101 15.24 30.28 25.84
N THR A 102 15.02 29.09 26.41
CA THR A 102 15.64 28.62 27.64
C THR A 102 16.94 27.86 27.34
N ALA A 103 17.69 27.48 28.37
CA ALA A 103 18.96 26.79 28.23
C ALA A 103 18.76 25.36 27.67
N VAL A 104 19.50 25.05 26.60
CA VAL A 104 19.45 23.77 25.89
C VAL A 104 20.27 22.71 26.62
N GLY A 105 19.80 21.47 26.61
CA GLY A 105 20.58 20.31 27.06
C GLY A 105 21.87 20.08 26.25
N THR A 106 22.76 19.23 26.76
CA THR A 106 24.09 19.02 26.19
C THR A 106 24.16 17.92 25.13
N ALA A 107 23.28 16.92 25.19
CA ALA A 107 23.19 15.80 24.26
C ALA A 107 21.76 15.25 24.21
N ILE A 108 21.43 14.46 23.20
CA ILE A 108 20.15 13.75 23.11
C ILE A 108 20.24 12.55 24.07
N PRO A 109 19.42 12.49 25.14
CA PRO A 109 19.42 11.36 26.05
C PRO A 109 18.99 10.08 25.32
N LYS A 110 19.53 8.93 25.71
CA LYS A 110 19.15 7.65 25.11
C LYS A 110 17.88 7.09 25.75
N ILE A 111 16.84 7.91 25.77
CA ILE A 111 15.51 7.63 26.30
C ILE A 111 14.57 7.53 25.10
N VAL A 112 13.82 6.43 24.99
CA VAL A 112 12.80 6.29 23.95
C VAL A 112 11.45 6.69 24.52
N HIS A 113 10.64 7.41 23.76
CA HIS A 113 9.30 7.87 24.13
C HIS A 113 8.26 7.29 23.16
N PHE A 114 7.23 6.65 23.72
CA PHE A 114 5.99 6.29 23.01
C PHE A 114 4.81 7.01 23.66
N VAL A 115 3.84 7.44 22.86
CA VAL A 115 2.60 8.07 23.33
C VAL A 115 1.41 7.24 22.86
N TYR A 116 0.50 6.89 23.78
CA TYR A 116 -0.69 6.10 23.43
C TYR A 116 -1.85 6.28 24.40
N GLY A 117 -3.01 5.73 24.08
CA GLY A 117 -4.17 5.71 24.98
C GLY A 117 -4.75 7.10 25.28
N LEU A 118 -4.88 7.93 24.24
CA LEU A 118 -5.42 9.31 24.31
C LEU A 118 -6.84 9.45 23.73
N ARG A 119 -7.46 8.34 23.34
CA ARG A 119 -8.78 8.27 22.71
C ARG A 119 -9.79 7.64 23.66
N ASP A 120 -9.82 6.31 23.71
CA ASP A 120 -10.84 5.56 24.45
C ASP A 120 -10.30 4.92 25.74
N PRO A 121 -11.17 4.66 26.74
CA PRO A 121 -10.83 3.83 27.89
C PRO A 121 -10.45 2.40 27.48
N ASN A 122 -9.51 1.80 28.21
CA ASN A 122 -9.03 0.43 28.00
C ASN A 122 -8.48 0.15 26.58
N PRO A 123 -7.57 0.99 26.04
CA PRO A 123 -6.97 0.73 24.73
C PRO A 123 -6.18 -0.58 24.75
N THR A 124 -5.99 -1.22 23.60
CA THR A 124 -5.19 -2.45 23.50
C THR A 124 -3.96 -2.19 22.63
N LEU A 125 -2.91 -3.00 22.81
CA LEU A 125 -1.81 -3.02 21.86
C LEU A 125 -2.00 -4.19 20.88
N ASP A 126 -1.95 -3.89 19.59
CA ASP A 126 -1.85 -4.91 18.56
C ASP A 126 -0.42 -5.46 18.48
N LEU A 127 -0.26 -6.55 17.72
CA LEU A 127 1.03 -7.22 17.56
C LEU A 127 2.09 -6.25 17.00
N ILE A 128 1.68 -5.38 16.06
CA ILE A 128 2.57 -4.38 15.47
C ILE A 128 3.10 -3.38 16.51
N HIS A 129 2.25 -2.89 17.42
CA HIS A 129 2.66 -2.04 18.54
C HIS A 129 3.67 -2.73 19.45
N TYR A 130 3.42 -4.00 19.78
CA TYR A 130 4.39 -4.80 20.54
C TYR A 130 5.74 -4.90 19.79
N THR A 131 5.72 -5.17 18.49
CA THR A 131 6.96 -5.27 17.70
C THR A 131 7.70 -3.94 17.58
N ALA A 132 7.00 -2.80 17.53
CA ALA A 132 7.65 -1.48 17.56
C ALA A 132 8.40 -1.23 18.87
N ILE A 133 7.75 -1.52 20.02
CA ILE A 133 8.37 -1.42 21.35
C ILE A 133 9.56 -2.37 21.46
N LYS A 134 9.39 -3.63 21.02
CA LYS A 134 10.43 -4.66 21.05
C LYS A 134 11.62 -4.29 20.16
N ALA A 135 11.36 -3.75 18.97
CA ALA A 135 12.40 -3.24 18.07
C ALA A 135 13.19 -2.10 18.73
N ALA A 136 12.51 -1.11 19.32
CA ALA A 136 13.17 -0.04 20.04
C ALA A 136 14.05 -0.56 21.19
N HIS A 137 13.53 -1.51 21.98
CA HIS A 137 14.29 -2.15 23.06
C HIS A 137 15.55 -2.88 22.55
N ASP A 138 15.41 -3.76 21.56
CA ASP A 138 16.48 -4.66 21.12
C ASP A 138 17.53 -3.96 20.25
N VAL A 139 17.08 -3.05 19.38
CA VAL A 139 17.92 -2.39 18.38
C VAL A 139 18.54 -1.11 18.93
N LEU A 140 17.71 -0.23 19.52
CA LEU A 140 18.23 1.04 20.03
C LEU A 140 18.94 0.85 21.37
N LYS A 141 18.54 -0.14 22.19
CA LYS A 141 19.09 -0.40 23.53
C LYS A 141 19.13 0.88 24.39
N PRO A 142 17.96 1.50 24.64
CA PRO A 142 17.88 2.73 25.42
C PRO A 142 18.11 2.47 26.91
N ASP A 143 18.42 3.53 27.65
CA ASP A 143 18.52 3.49 29.12
C ASP A 143 17.15 3.23 29.76
N LYS A 144 16.08 3.71 29.12
CA LYS A 144 14.68 3.43 29.45
C LYS A 144 13.77 3.70 28.25
N ILE A 145 12.62 3.03 28.23
CA ILE A 145 11.51 3.34 27.31
C ILE A 145 10.38 3.96 28.15
N MET A 146 10.11 5.25 27.97
CA MET A 146 9.00 5.94 28.60
C MET A 146 7.73 5.76 27.78
N PHE A 147 6.69 5.21 28.41
CA PHE A 147 5.39 5.01 27.80
C PHE A 147 4.39 6.00 28.40
N HIS A 148 4.03 7.02 27.61
CA HIS A 148 3.16 8.12 28.01
C HIS A 148 1.71 7.80 27.68
N TYR A 149 0.84 7.75 28.68
CA TYR A 149 -0.55 7.34 28.48
C TYR A 149 -1.54 8.13 29.33
N HIS A 150 -2.77 8.29 28.83
CA HIS A 150 -3.88 8.75 29.66
C HIS A 150 -4.70 7.56 30.18
N TYR A 151 -5.23 6.76 29.25
CA TYR A 151 -5.84 5.47 29.51
C TYR A 151 -4.79 4.36 29.38
N MET A 152 -4.63 3.57 30.44
CA MET A 152 -3.63 2.51 30.48
C MET A 152 -4.05 1.40 29.52
N PRO A 153 -3.14 0.92 28.64
CA PRO A 153 -3.49 -0.19 27.78
C PRO A 153 -3.70 -1.49 28.56
N VAL A 154 -4.47 -2.38 27.95
CA VAL A 154 -4.75 -3.74 28.44
C VAL A 154 -4.46 -4.77 27.35
N GLY A 155 -4.50 -6.06 27.70
CA GLY A 155 -4.33 -7.17 26.77
C GLY A 155 -2.91 -7.73 26.70
N ASP A 156 -2.78 -8.88 26.05
CA ASP A 156 -1.58 -9.73 26.12
C ASP A 156 -0.32 -9.05 25.57
N ASN A 157 -0.43 -8.33 24.46
CA ASN A 157 0.69 -7.60 23.87
C ASN A 157 1.20 -6.47 24.77
N PHE A 158 0.31 -5.80 25.51
CA PHE A 158 0.71 -4.80 26.49
C PHE A 158 1.44 -5.46 27.67
N GLU A 159 0.88 -6.53 28.24
CA GLU A 159 1.54 -7.24 29.35
C GLU A 159 2.90 -7.82 28.93
N ARG A 160 3.05 -8.23 27.67
CA ARG A 160 4.33 -8.66 27.10
C ARG A 160 5.30 -7.49 26.90
N ALA A 161 4.81 -6.31 26.52
CA ALA A 161 5.64 -5.11 26.36
C ALA A 161 6.08 -4.52 27.72
N ARG A 162 5.20 -4.58 28.72
CA ARG A 162 5.29 -3.90 30.01
C ARG A 162 6.63 -4.03 30.75
N PRO A 163 7.32 -5.19 30.77
CA PRO A 163 8.64 -5.30 31.40
C PRO A 163 9.72 -4.38 30.78
N MET A 164 9.54 -3.92 29.55
CA MET A 164 10.45 -3.00 28.85
C MET A 164 10.11 -1.52 29.11
N LEU A 165 8.98 -1.24 29.76
CA LEU A 165 8.39 0.11 29.83
C LEU A 165 8.51 0.75 31.21
N THR A 166 8.82 2.04 31.22
CA THR A 166 8.61 2.96 32.33
C THR A 166 7.30 3.72 32.07
N LEU A 167 6.26 3.38 32.83
CA LEU A 167 4.92 3.94 32.67
C LEU A 167 4.86 5.39 33.19
N ASN A 168 4.35 6.30 32.38
CA ASN A 168 4.14 7.71 32.74
C ASN A 168 2.73 8.15 32.38
N LYS A 169 1.89 8.45 33.39
CA LYS A 169 0.52 8.90 33.16
C LYS A 169 0.50 10.40 32.82
N VAL A 170 -0.13 10.77 31.72
CA VAL A 170 -0.29 12.16 31.27
C VAL A 170 -1.77 12.60 31.33
N PRO A 171 -2.04 13.89 31.58
CA PRO A 171 -3.39 14.42 31.45
C PRO A 171 -3.85 14.38 30.00
N LEU A 172 -5.17 14.32 29.80
CA LEU A 172 -5.74 14.43 28.46
C LEU A 172 -5.56 15.87 27.97
N VAL A 173 -4.99 16.05 26.79
CA VAL A 173 -4.81 17.37 26.19
C VAL A 173 -6.14 17.81 25.58
N GLU A 174 -6.88 18.67 26.26
CA GLU A 174 -8.10 19.28 25.73
C GLU A 174 -7.82 20.61 25.03
N LYS A 175 -6.71 21.28 25.40
CA LYS A 175 -6.29 22.57 24.85
C LYS A 175 -4.78 22.72 24.79
N VAL A 176 -4.32 23.54 23.85
CA VAL A 176 -2.92 23.98 23.70
C VAL A 176 -2.91 25.48 23.41
N PHE A 177 -2.28 26.30 24.26
CA PHE A 177 -2.31 27.77 24.17
C PHE A 177 -3.74 28.34 23.96
N ASP A 178 -4.69 27.88 24.77
CA ASP A 178 -6.13 28.21 24.70
C ASP A 178 -6.86 27.77 23.40
N ARG A 179 -6.18 27.06 22.49
CA ARG A 179 -6.79 26.44 21.31
C ARG A 179 -7.33 25.05 21.66
N PRO A 180 -8.55 24.70 21.24
CA PRO A 180 -9.10 23.36 21.49
C PRO A 180 -8.32 22.29 20.71
N VAL A 181 -8.17 21.11 21.32
CA VAL A 181 -7.58 19.92 20.71
C VAL A 181 -8.58 18.78 20.85
N SER A 182 -9.36 18.56 19.81
CA SER A 182 -10.42 17.54 19.79
C SER A 182 -9.87 16.15 19.45
N HIS A 183 -9.08 16.05 18.37
CA HIS A 183 -8.65 14.77 17.81
C HIS A 183 -7.44 14.17 18.54
N TYR A 184 -7.48 12.86 18.82
CA TYR A 184 -6.45 12.16 19.62
C TYR A 184 -5.06 12.20 18.97
N ALA A 185 -4.95 12.22 17.64
CA ALA A 185 -3.68 12.40 16.94
C ALA A 185 -3.03 13.76 17.25
N HIS A 186 -3.83 14.83 17.30
CA HIS A 186 -3.36 16.16 17.71
C HIS A 186 -3.00 16.22 19.19
N ARG A 187 -3.72 15.48 20.04
CA ARG A 187 -3.32 15.31 21.46
C ARG A 187 -1.93 14.67 21.55
N ALA A 188 -1.67 13.66 20.74
CA ALA A 188 -0.36 13.01 20.68
C ALA A 188 0.72 13.95 20.16
N ASP A 189 0.44 14.80 19.16
CA ASP A 189 1.34 15.87 18.68
C ASP A 189 1.80 16.78 19.83
N VAL A 190 0.86 17.20 20.69
CA VAL A 190 1.18 18.07 21.83
C VAL A 190 2.01 17.33 22.87
N VAL A 191 1.59 16.12 23.27
CA VAL A 191 2.30 15.34 24.28
C VAL A 191 3.73 15.03 23.83
N ARG A 192 3.95 14.62 22.57
CA ARG A 192 5.30 14.28 22.09
C ARG A 192 6.25 15.49 22.12
N LEU A 193 5.77 16.68 21.79
CA LEU A 193 6.59 17.89 21.88
C LEU A 193 6.90 18.27 23.34
N GLN A 194 5.91 18.17 24.23
CA GLN A 194 6.10 18.44 25.66
C GLN A 194 7.12 17.48 26.30
N VAL A 195 7.04 16.18 26.01
CA VAL A 195 7.97 15.21 26.59
C VAL A 195 9.38 15.35 26.03
N LEU A 196 9.53 15.70 24.74
CA LEU A 196 10.85 15.98 24.15
C LEU A 196 11.44 17.30 24.66
N GLU A 197 10.59 18.30 24.94
CA GLU A 197 11.02 19.54 25.58
C GLU A 197 11.53 19.29 27.00
N GLU A 198 10.80 18.50 27.81
CA GLU A 198 11.15 18.21 29.20
C GLU A 198 12.32 17.22 29.34
N PHE A 199 12.24 16.07 28.66
CA PHE A 199 13.17 14.95 28.85
C PHE A 199 14.24 14.85 27.76
N GLY A 200 14.07 15.54 26.63
CA GLY A 200 14.78 15.19 25.39
C GLY A 200 14.41 13.78 24.93
N GLY A 201 15.28 13.15 24.14
CA GLY A 201 15.19 11.72 23.83
C GLY A 201 14.87 11.44 22.37
N ILE A 202 14.38 10.22 22.14
CA ILE A 202 14.01 9.64 20.85
C ILE A 202 12.52 9.32 20.91
N TYR A 203 11.69 10.14 20.28
CA TYR A 203 10.28 9.85 20.10
C TYR A 203 10.05 8.98 18.87
N LEU A 204 9.21 7.96 19.02
CA LEU A 204 8.75 7.09 17.93
C LEU A 204 7.22 6.88 18.06
N ASP A 205 6.50 6.89 16.94
CA ASP A 205 5.13 6.36 16.90
C ASP A 205 5.12 4.83 17.08
N LEU A 206 3.99 4.27 17.52
CA LEU A 206 3.86 2.83 17.81
C LEU A 206 3.77 1.95 16.55
N ASP A 207 3.76 2.56 15.36
CA ASP A 207 3.85 1.92 14.06
C ASP A 207 5.20 2.23 13.37
N LEU A 208 6.24 2.53 14.16
CA LEU A 208 7.61 2.68 13.67
C LEU A 208 8.53 1.55 14.19
N ILE A 209 9.05 0.76 13.26
CA ILE A 209 10.00 -0.33 13.54
C ILE A 209 11.43 0.19 13.43
N SER A 210 12.18 0.18 14.53
CA SER A 210 13.62 0.48 14.52
C SER A 210 14.41 -0.64 13.83
N VAL A 211 15.28 -0.30 12.89
CA VAL A 211 16.05 -1.26 12.09
C VAL A 211 17.55 -1.22 12.43
N LYS A 212 18.10 -0.04 12.77
CA LYS A 212 19.51 0.13 13.14
C LYS A 212 19.70 1.03 14.36
N PRO A 213 20.84 0.89 15.08
CA PRO A 213 21.22 1.84 16.13
C PRO A 213 21.40 3.27 15.60
N VAL A 214 21.03 4.24 16.42
CA VAL A 214 21.07 5.67 16.09
C VAL A 214 22.05 6.46 16.95
N ASP A 215 22.96 5.79 17.68
CA ASP A 215 23.92 6.41 18.60
C ASP A 215 24.78 7.51 17.94
N HIS A 216 25.08 7.33 16.65
CA HIS A 216 25.83 8.29 15.83
C HIS A 216 25.11 9.63 15.59
N LEU A 217 23.84 9.75 16.00
CA LEU A 217 23.01 10.94 15.88
C LEU A 217 22.79 11.66 17.23
N LEU A 218 23.23 11.07 18.35
CA LEU A 218 22.92 11.61 19.69
C LEU A 218 23.65 12.91 20.05
N ASP A 219 24.66 13.28 19.26
CA ASP A 219 25.42 14.52 19.39
C ASP A 219 24.71 15.73 18.73
N ARG A 220 23.67 15.50 17.93
CA ARG A 220 22.87 16.56 17.29
C ARG A 220 21.99 17.30 18.33
N GLU A 221 21.41 18.43 17.93
CA GLU A 221 20.50 19.20 18.80
C GLU A 221 19.05 18.74 18.66
N PHE A 222 18.58 18.61 17.41
CA PHE A 222 17.23 18.20 17.06
C PHE A 222 17.26 17.53 15.69
N ILE A 223 16.47 16.49 15.48
CA ILE A 223 16.44 15.69 14.26
C ILE A 223 15.00 15.33 13.89
N MET A 224 14.69 15.47 12.61
CA MET A 224 13.50 14.92 11.95
C MET A 224 13.88 14.37 10.57
N ALA A 225 13.01 13.57 9.96
CA ALA A 225 13.21 13.07 8.60
C ALA A 225 12.07 13.51 7.67
N GLN A 226 12.37 13.57 6.37
CA GLN A 226 11.43 14.02 5.34
C GLN A 226 10.27 13.04 5.14
N GLU A 227 9.05 13.55 5.05
CA GLU A 227 7.89 12.80 4.57
C GLU A 227 7.72 13.01 3.06
N GLY A 228 7.59 11.90 2.33
CA GLY A 228 7.55 11.91 0.87
C GLY A 228 8.93 12.07 0.22
N VAL A 229 9.00 11.72 -1.07
CA VAL A 229 10.24 11.83 -1.85
C VAL A 229 10.71 13.27 -1.85
N ASP A 230 11.97 13.49 -1.49
CA ASP A 230 12.59 14.81 -1.34
C ASP A 230 11.84 15.78 -0.40
N GLY A 231 11.05 15.25 0.53
CA GLY A 231 10.26 16.05 1.47
C GLY A 231 9.04 16.72 0.82
N SER A 232 8.45 16.10 -0.20
CA SER A 232 7.28 16.61 -0.92
C SER A 232 6.07 16.90 -0.02
N VAL A 233 6.00 16.30 1.16
CA VAL A 233 4.95 16.56 2.16
C VAL A 233 5.45 17.48 3.29
N GLY A 234 6.60 17.18 3.88
CA GLY A 234 7.15 17.96 5.00
C GLY A 234 8.18 17.19 5.81
N LEU A 235 8.21 17.42 7.12
CA LEU A 235 9.03 16.65 8.08
C LEU A 235 8.10 15.87 9.01
N CYS A 236 8.07 14.54 8.89
CA CYS A 236 7.13 13.71 9.65
C CYS A 236 7.51 13.68 11.13
N ASN A 237 6.52 13.78 12.01
CA ASN A 237 6.70 13.79 13.46
C ASN A 237 6.59 12.41 14.13
N ALA A 238 6.40 11.34 13.35
CA ALA A 238 6.43 9.97 13.83
C ALA A 238 7.83 9.51 14.29
N MET A 239 8.87 10.30 13.99
CA MET A 239 10.23 10.14 14.54
C MET A 239 10.85 11.51 14.81
N ILE A 240 11.22 11.76 16.06
CA ILE A 240 11.94 12.98 16.46
C ILE A 240 13.04 12.60 17.45
N MET A 241 14.23 13.17 17.29
CA MET A 241 15.29 13.09 18.30
C MET A 241 15.63 14.50 18.77
N ALA A 242 15.68 14.73 20.08
CA ALA A 242 15.88 16.08 20.62
C ALA A 242 16.71 16.09 21.90
N ARG A 243 17.51 17.13 22.07
CA ARG A 243 18.00 17.51 23.40
C ARG A 243 16.84 18.08 24.22
N PRO A 244 16.86 17.93 25.56
CA PRO A 244 15.94 18.66 26.43
C PRO A 244 16.04 20.15 26.12
N HIS A 245 14.89 20.82 25.98
CA HIS A 245 14.79 22.22 25.59
C HIS A 245 15.59 22.58 24.33
N SER A 246 15.69 21.71 23.32
CA SER A 246 16.28 22.08 22.02
C SER A 246 15.65 23.36 21.45
N ARG A 247 16.43 24.19 20.75
CA ARG A 247 15.89 25.49 20.28
C ARG A 247 14.75 25.28 19.30
N PHE A 248 14.87 24.30 18.41
CA PHE A 248 13.85 24.01 17.43
C PHE A 248 12.53 23.55 18.08
N VAL A 249 12.56 22.67 19.10
CA VAL A 249 11.32 22.23 19.78
C VAL A 249 10.64 23.40 20.49
N GLN A 250 11.38 24.28 21.16
CA GLN A 250 10.82 25.46 21.84
C GLN A 250 10.11 26.39 20.84
N ARG A 251 10.75 26.66 19.70
CA ARG A 251 10.20 27.51 18.65
C ARG A 251 8.98 26.89 18.00
N TRP A 252 9.06 25.61 17.64
CA TRP A 252 7.97 24.90 16.99
C TRP A 252 6.78 24.77 17.95
N PHE A 253 7.00 24.38 19.20
CA PHE A 253 5.93 24.26 20.18
C PHE A 253 5.25 25.62 20.44
N ALA A 254 6.01 26.73 20.50
CA ALA A 254 5.41 28.06 20.62
C ALA A 254 4.42 28.40 19.48
N THR A 255 4.63 27.85 18.27
CA THR A 255 3.71 28.08 17.14
C THR A 255 2.33 27.45 17.33
N TYR A 256 2.14 26.51 18.26
CA TYR A 256 0.83 25.96 18.60
C TYR A 256 -0.13 27.01 19.19
N ALA A 257 0.33 28.23 19.52
CA ALA A 257 -0.56 29.37 19.77
C ALA A 257 -1.46 29.74 18.56
N LEU A 258 -1.04 29.31 17.36
CA LEU A 258 -1.77 29.45 16.10
C LEU A 258 -2.40 28.12 15.64
N PHE A 259 -2.45 27.11 16.52
CA PHE A 259 -3.02 25.80 16.22
C PHE A 259 -4.46 25.90 15.70
N ASP A 260 -4.72 25.15 14.64
CA ASP A 260 -6.02 24.98 14.02
C ASP A 260 -6.31 23.48 13.89
N SER A 261 -7.32 23.00 14.61
CA SER A 261 -7.71 21.60 14.63
C SER A 261 -8.31 21.12 13.30
N ALA A 262 -8.72 22.03 12.41
CA ALA A 262 -9.22 21.68 11.09
C ALA A 262 -8.10 21.24 10.12
N GLU A 263 -6.85 21.59 10.40
CA GLU A 263 -5.71 21.29 9.56
C GLU A 263 -4.99 20.03 10.04
N TRP A 264 -5.29 18.89 9.42
CA TRP A 264 -4.87 17.56 9.87
C TRP A 264 -3.36 17.43 10.18
N ASN A 265 -2.50 17.71 9.19
CA ASN A 265 -1.05 17.52 9.30
C ASN A 265 -0.24 18.82 9.24
N TYR A 266 -0.89 19.99 9.21
CA TYR A 266 -0.18 21.25 9.00
C TYR A 266 0.82 21.54 10.12
N HIS A 267 0.36 21.53 11.38
CA HIS A 267 1.22 21.85 12.52
C HIS A 267 2.22 20.73 12.83
N SER A 268 1.88 19.49 12.51
CA SER A 268 2.65 18.28 12.83
C SER A 268 3.71 17.92 11.79
N VAL A 269 3.47 18.19 10.50
CA VAL A 269 4.34 17.74 9.39
C VAL A 269 4.78 18.88 8.47
N ILE A 270 3.83 19.70 7.99
CA ILE A 270 4.12 20.75 7.00
C ILE A 270 4.92 21.89 7.64
N LEU A 271 4.46 22.37 8.80
CA LEU A 271 5.02 23.51 9.52
C LEU A 271 6.49 23.30 9.95
N PRO A 272 6.90 22.19 10.58
CA PRO A 272 8.32 21.97 10.86
C PRO A 272 9.16 21.95 9.57
N GLY A 273 8.65 21.43 8.46
CA GLY A 273 9.29 21.53 7.15
C GLY A 273 9.44 22.95 6.62
N LYS A 274 8.45 23.82 6.86
CA LYS A 274 8.53 25.26 6.54
C LYS A 274 9.50 26.02 7.44
N LEU A 275 9.62 25.65 8.72
CA LEU A 275 10.49 26.31 9.69
C LEU A 275 11.96 25.91 9.53
N ALA A 276 12.25 24.63 9.25
CA ALA A 276 13.61 24.08 9.20
C ALA A 276 14.61 24.87 8.33
N PRO A 277 14.27 25.36 7.12
CA PRO A 277 15.18 26.18 6.32
C PRO A 277 15.63 27.49 6.99
N PHE A 278 14.83 28.04 7.91
CA PHE A 278 15.13 29.28 8.64
C PHE A 278 15.93 29.04 9.92
N PHE A 279 15.93 27.81 10.44
CA PHE A 279 16.60 27.42 11.68
C PHE A 279 17.60 26.26 11.48
N ARG A 280 18.29 26.22 10.33
CA ARG A 280 19.19 25.11 9.93
C ARG A 280 20.30 24.76 10.93
N ASN A 281 20.69 25.70 11.79
CA ASN A 281 21.71 25.46 12.83
C ASN A 281 21.11 24.86 14.11
N GLU A 282 19.80 24.63 14.14
CA GLU A 282 19.03 24.12 15.28
C GLU A 282 18.42 22.74 14.98
N ILE A 283 18.31 22.34 13.69
CA ILE A 283 17.74 21.07 13.24
C ILE A 283 18.63 20.37 12.20
N THR A 284 18.82 19.07 12.37
CA THR A 284 19.33 18.15 11.34
C THR A 284 18.16 17.48 10.64
N VAL A 285 18.13 17.53 9.31
CA VAL A 285 17.07 16.90 8.50
C VAL A 285 17.63 15.67 7.83
N LEU A 286 16.97 14.52 8.00
CA LEU A 286 17.33 13.29 7.31
C LEU A 286 16.47 13.07 6.05
N ASN A 287 17.03 12.38 5.07
CA ASN A 287 16.33 11.96 3.87
C ASN A 287 15.14 11.02 4.23
N HIS A 288 14.07 11.05 3.44
CA HIS A 288 12.90 10.18 3.62
C HIS A 288 13.26 8.70 3.70
N THR A 289 14.33 8.25 3.03
CA THR A 289 14.80 6.86 3.09
C THR A 289 15.34 6.44 4.46
N ALA A 290 15.58 7.37 5.39
CA ALA A 290 16.05 7.06 6.73
C ALA A 290 14.98 6.33 7.57
N PHE A 291 13.74 6.82 7.54
CA PHE A 291 12.65 6.34 8.40
C PHE A 291 11.31 6.12 7.69
N PHE A 292 11.08 6.72 6.53
CA PHE A 292 9.75 6.82 5.93
C PHE A 292 9.62 6.12 4.58
N TRP A 293 10.69 5.49 4.08
CA TRP A 293 10.60 4.55 2.97
C TRP A 293 10.55 3.10 3.50
N PRO A 294 9.65 2.23 3.01
CA PRO A 294 8.60 2.48 2.02
C PRO A 294 7.49 3.44 2.51
N LEU A 295 6.90 4.16 1.56
CA LEU A 295 5.92 5.24 1.79
C LEU A 295 4.49 4.72 2.10
N TRP A 296 3.58 5.65 2.40
CA TRP A 296 2.16 5.47 2.69
C TRP A 296 1.27 5.34 1.44
N ASP A 297 1.86 5.49 0.26
CA ASP A 297 1.18 5.34 -1.03
C ASP A 297 1.00 3.86 -1.42
N SER A 298 0.31 3.59 -2.52
CA SER A 298 0.10 2.20 -2.97
C SER A 298 1.40 1.44 -3.20
N HIS A 299 2.43 2.11 -3.70
CA HIS A 299 3.72 1.49 -3.95
C HIS A 299 4.40 1.04 -2.65
N GLY A 300 4.47 1.93 -1.66
CA GLY A 300 5.11 1.64 -0.38
C GLY A 300 4.31 0.64 0.44
N LEU A 301 2.98 0.77 0.51
CA LEU A 301 2.13 -0.19 1.21
C LEU A 301 2.17 -1.59 0.57
N ARG A 302 2.18 -1.69 -0.76
CA ARG A 302 2.37 -2.97 -1.45
C ARG A 302 3.75 -3.55 -1.15
N THR A 303 4.80 -2.72 -1.13
CA THR A 303 6.16 -3.13 -0.77
C THR A 303 6.24 -3.70 0.66
N LEU A 304 5.56 -3.06 1.62
CA LEU A 304 5.53 -3.49 3.02
C LEU A 304 4.74 -4.79 3.22
N TYR A 305 3.49 -4.83 2.77
CA TYR A 305 2.50 -5.82 3.21
C TYR A 305 2.24 -6.96 2.24
N LEU A 306 2.65 -6.82 0.97
CA LEU A 306 2.35 -7.81 -0.08
C LEU A 306 3.64 -8.38 -0.67
N GLU A 307 4.57 -7.54 -1.10
CA GLU A 307 5.79 -7.96 -1.78
C GLU A 307 6.87 -8.46 -0.81
N LYS A 308 7.71 -9.39 -1.27
CA LYS A 308 8.99 -9.78 -0.63
C LYS A 308 10.14 -9.19 -1.44
N SER A 309 10.24 -7.87 -1.48
CA SER A 309 11.11 -7.12 -2.39
C SER A 309 12.08 -6.16 -1.72
N TYR A 310 11.92 -5.88 -0.43
CA TYR A 310 12.71 -4.87 0.28
C TYR A 310 13.31 -5.42 1.59
N ASP A 311 14.59 -5.13 1.85
CA ASP A 311 15.36 -5.68 2.98
C ASP A 311 15.63 -4.66 4.10
N PHE A 312 15.16 -3.42 3.96
CA PHE A 312 15.37 -2.32 4.91
C PHE A 312 16.84 -2.01 5.23
N SER A 313 17.79 -2.53 4.45
CA SER A 313 19.22 -2.35 4.69
C SER A 313 19.68 -0.91 4.50
N ALA A 314 18.89 -0.06 3.84
CA ALA A 314 19.14 1.37 3.71
C ALA A 314 18.57 2.20 4.87
N ASN A 315 17.68 1.63 5.69
CA ASN A 315 16.91 2.35 6.70
C ASN A 315 17.64 2.43 8.05
N LEU A 316 17.29 3.45 8.85
CA LEU A 316 17.49 3.46 10.30
C LEU A 316 16.25 2.93 11.03
N GLY A 317 15.07 3.24 10.50
CA GLY A 317 13.79 2.66 10.91
C GLY A 317 12.81 2.64 9.72
N THR A 318 11.62 2.09 9.93
CA THR A 318 10.54 2.14 8.95
C THR A 318 9.22 2.43 9.64
N HIS A 319 8.53 3.44 9.17
CA HIS A 319 7.13 3.69 9.49
C HIS A 319 6.25 2.72 8.68
N ILE A 320 5.32 2.02 9.33
CA ILE A 320 4.48 1.00 8.67
C ILE A 320 3.09 1.51 8.31
N TRP A 321 2.79 2.77 8.66
CA TRP A 321 1.60 3.51 8.23
C TRP A 321 0.30 2.81 8.65
N GLU A 322 0.13 2.59 9.96
CA GLU A 322 -0.99 1.82 10.51
C GLU A 322 -2.34 2.36 10.02
N SER A 323 -2.58 3.66 10.17
CA SER A 323 -3.82 4.30 9.70
C SER A 323 -4.09 4.05 8.21
N ALA A 324 -3.02 3.94 7.40
CA ALA A 324 -3.13 3.71 5.98
C ALA A 324 -3.43 2.24 5.62
N ALA A 325 -2.88 1.31 6.40
CA ALA A 325 -2.88 -0.12 6.11
C ALA A 325 -3.94 -0.91 6.89
N ASN A 326 -4.46 -0.39 8.01
CA ASN A 326 -5.29 -1.14 8.96
C ASN A 326 -6.54 -1.76 8.31
N LYS A 327 -7.28 -0.96 7.54
CA LYS A 327 -8.58 -1.36 6.95
C LYS A 327 -8.49 -2.63 6.10
N ASN A 328 -7.43 -2.76 5.29
CA ASN A 328 -7.35 -3.80 4.26
C ASN A 328 -6.12 -4.73 4.38
N LEU A 329 -4.96 -4.20 4.78
CA LEU A 329 -3.68 -4.93 4.76
C LEU A 329 -3.28 -5.47 6.14
N MET A 330 -3.61 -4.79 7.24
CA MET A 330 -3.23 -5.24 8.59
C MET A 330 -4.31 -5.98 9.36
N LYS A 331 -5.55 -5.95 8.89
CA LYS A 331 -6.63 -6.72 9.51
C LYS A 331 -6.23 -8.19 9.66
N ASP A 332 -6.46 -8.75 10.84
CA ASP A 332 -6.16 -10.14 11.22
C ASP A 332 -4.65 -10.52 11.26
N ILE A 333 -3.73 -9.55 11.37
CA ILE A 333 -2.32 -9.85 11.62
C ILE A 333 -2.17 -10.53 12.99
N THR A 334 -1.65 -11.74 12.98
CA THR A 334 -1.29 -12.53 14.17
C THR A 334 0.14 -13.02 14.05
N GLU A 335 0.74 -13.49 15.14
CA GLU A 335 2.10 -14.05 15.09
C GLU A 335 2.20 -15.19 14.09
N LYS A 336 1.17 -16.04 14.06
CA LYS A 336 1.12 -17.15 13.13
C LYS A 336 1.11 -16.70 11.67
N VAL A 337 0.35 -15.64 11.34
CA VAL A 337 0.36 -15.04 10.00
C VAL A 337 1.76 -14.54 9.64
N VAL A 338 2.41 -13.80 10.54
CA VAL A 338 3.78 -13.28 10.35
C VAL A 338 4.80 -14.42 10.19
N MET A 339 4.60 -15.53 10.89
CA MET A 339 5.48 -16.70 10.84
C MET A 339 5.25 -17.60 9.61
N GLU A 340 4.10 -17.54 8.94
CA GLU A 340 3.77 -18.44 7.83
C GLU A 340 3.78 -17.75 6.45
N ILE A 341 3.57 -16.43 6.41
CA ILE A 341 3.54 -15.63 5.18
C ILE A 341 4.81 -14.79 5.08
N ASP A 342 5.39 -14.70 3.87
CA ASP A 342 6.58 -13.90 3.63
C ASP A 342 6.24 -12.66 2.78
N ASN A 343 6.41 -11.49 3.38
CA ASN A 343 6.48 -10.19 2.72
C ASN A 343 7.60 -9.39 3.41
N SER A 344 7.94 -8.21 2.88
CA SER A 344 9.06 -7.40 3.38
C SER A 344 8.89 -7.07 4.86
N LEU A 345 7.71 -6.60 5.29
CA LEU A 345 7.46 -6.25 6.69
C LEU A 345 7.53 -7.45 7.62
N TYR A 346 6.87 -8.55 7.30
CA TYR A 346 6.83 -9.76 8.12
C TYR A 346 8.23 -10.32 8.27
N CYS A 347 9.00 -10.34 7.20
CA CYS A 347 10.41 -10.69 7.24
C CYS A 347 11.23 -9.80 8.18
N GLN A 348 10.96 -8.50 8.19
CA GLN A 348 11.64 -7.55 9.06
C GLN A 348 11.29 -7.73 10.55
N ILE A 349 10.02 -8.03 10.88
CA ILE A 349 9.57 -8.12 12.28
C ILE A 349 9.69 -9.53 12.87
N ARG A 350 9.78 -10.58 12.04
CA ARG A 350 9.84 -11.97 12.52
C ARG A 350 10.98 -12.26 13.49
N PRO A 351 12.21 -11.75 13.30
CA PRO A 351 13.29 -11.94 14.27
C PRO A 351 12.95 -11.43 15.68
N LEU A 352 12.10 -10.41 15.79
CA LEU A 352 11.63 -9.84 17.07
C LEU A 352 10.67 -10.79 17.79
N LEU A 353 9.89 -11.58 17.04
CA LEU A 353 8.98 -12.60 17.58
C LEU A 353 9.72 -13.89 17.95
N LEU A 354 10.86 -14.15 17.30
CA LEU A 354 11.71 -15.32 17.53
C LEU A 354 12.77 -15.11 18.62
N ASP A 355 12.80 -13.94 19.27
CA ASP A 355 13.82 -13.55 20.25
C ASP A 355 15.25 -13.78 19.72
N GLY A 356 15.50 -13.39 18.46
CA GLY A 356 16.80 -13.52 17.81
C GLY A 356 17.17 -14.95 17.35
N LYS A 357 16.30 -15.93 17.54
CA LYS A 357 16.48 -17.27 16.96
C LYS A 357 16.28 -17.20 15.43
N PRO A 358 17.01 -18.04 14.66
CA PRO A 358 16.81 -18.10 13.22
C PRO A 358 15.38 -18.57 12.89
N ASP A 359 14.86 -18.13 11.73
CA ASP A 359 13.60 -18.65 11.20
C ASP A 359 13.73 -20.18 11.01
N PRO A 360 12.81 -20.99 11.54
CA PRO A 360 12.84 -22.44 11.38
C PRO A 360 12.64 -22.91 9.94
N ARG A 361 12.20 -22.03 9.02
CA ARG A 361 12.01 -22.33 7.59
C ARG A 361 13.28 -21.95 6.82
N PRO A 362 14.04 -22.92 6.29
CA PRO A 362 15.21 -22.65 5.46
C PRO A 362 14.85 -21.76 4.28
N GLY A 363 15.70 -20.80 3.94
CA GLY A 363 15.47 -19.90 2.79
C GLY A 363 14.37 -18.85 2.98
N SER A 364 13.66 -18.83 4.12
CA SER A 364 12.64 -17.81 4.37
C SER A 364 13.26 -16.40 4.35
N CYS A 365 12.48 -15.45 3.84
CA CYS A 365 12.90 -14.06 3.65
C CYS A 365 14.06 -13.83 2.69
N ARG A 366 14.53 -14.86 1.99
CA ARG A 366 15.41 -14.67 0.84
C ARG A 366 14.68 -13.88 -0.23
N ILE A 367 15.23 -12.72 -0.59
CA ILE A 367 14.78 -11.92 -1.74
C ILE A 367 15.52 -12.43 -2.98
N LEU A 368 14.75 -12.83 -3.98
CA LEU A 368 15.28 -13.29 -5.26
C LEU A 368 15.20 -12.15 -6.27
N SER A 369 16.23 -11.96 -7.10
CA SER A 369 16.12 -11.12 -8.29
C SER A 369 15.46 -11.87 -9.44
N HIS A 370 15.87 -13.13 -9.65
CA HIS A 370 15.32 -14.07 -10.63
C HIS A 370 15.20 -15.47 -10.02
N THR A 371 14.50 -16.37 -10.70
CA THR A 371 14.56 -17.79 -10.32
C THR A 371 15.90 -18.42 -10.66
N GLU A 372 16.41 -19.23 -9.74
CA GLU A 372 17.64 -19.99 -9.90
C GLU A 372 17.41 -21.32 -10.64
N ARG A 373 16.14 -21.69 -10.90
CA ARG A 373 15.80 -22.95 -11.56
C ARG A 373 16.13 -22.91 -13.05
N SER A 374 16.70 -24.01 -13.56
CA SER A 374 17.05 -24.16 -14.99
C SER A 374 15.84 -24.14 -15.92
N ASP A 375 14.69 -24.60 -15.44
CA ASP A 375 13.43 -24.57 -16.17
C ASP A 375 12.74 -23.19 -16.15
N ARG A 376 13.29 -22.21 -15.44
CA ARG A 376 12.75 -20.85 -15.25
C ARG A 376 11.40 -20.79 -14.53
N LEU A 377 11.04 -21.82 -13.76
CA LEU A 377 9.85 -21.80 -12.91
C LEU A 377 10.08 -20.84 -11.73
N ILE A 378 9.25 -19.80 -11.61
CA ILE A 378 9.24 -18.88 -10.46
C ILE A 378 8.63 -19.57 -9.25
N GLY A 379 7.46 -20.14 -9.41
CA GLY A 379 6.70 -20.69 -8.29
C GLY A 379 5.63 -21.65 -8.76
N HIS A 380 5.31 -22.58 -7.86
CA HIS A 380 4.19 -23.51 -7.98
C HIS A 380 3.42 -23.46 -6.67
N TRP A 381 2.11 -23.24 -6.78
CA TRP A 381 1.20 -23.18 -5.65
C TRP A 381 0.08 -24.19 -5.91
N SER A 382 0.17 -25.36 -5.27
CA SER A 382 -0.86 -26.40 -5.42
C SER A 382 -2.23 -25.94 -4.90
N LEU A 383 -2.24 -25.06 -3.89
CA LEU A 383 -3.42 -24.55 -3.18
C LEU A 383 -4.27 -25.65 -2.51
N LYS A 384 -3.67 -26.81 -2.27
CA LYS A 384 -4.32 -27.91 -1.57
C LYS A 384 -4.38 -27.63 -0.08
N GLU A 385 -5.45 -28.11 0.55
CA GLU A 385 -5.61 -27.97 1.98
C GLU A 385 -4.44 -28.65 2.71
N PRO A 386 -3.74 -27.94 3.63
CA PRO A 386 -2.65 -28.53 4.37
C PRO A 386 -3.18 -29.62 5.32
N THR A 387 -2.38 -30.66 5.53
CA THR A 387 -2.71 -31.76 6.47
C THR A 387 -2.76 -31.29 7.92
N SER A 388 -2.08 -30.20 8.26
CA SER A 388 -2.10 -29.59 9.60
C SER A 388 -3.41 -28.82 9.83
N SER A 389 -4.19 -29.24 10.82
CA SER A 389 -5.44 -28.58 11.21
C SER A 389 -5.24 -27.14 11.68
N SER A 390 -4.09 -26.84 12.31
CA SER A 390 -3.81 -25.49 12.80
C SER A 390 -3.88 -24.45 11.69
N ARG A 391 -3.40 -24.75 10.48
CA ARG A 391 -3.33 -23.81 9.33
C ARG A 391 -4.67 -23.45 8.68
N LYS A 392 -5.76 -24.10 9.08
CA LYS A 392 -7.09 -23.94 8.46
C LYS A 392 -7.85 -22.70 8.92
N GLU A 393 -7.45 -22.12 10.05
CA GLU A 393 -8.23 -21.10 10.77
C GLU A 393 -7.63 -19.67 10.70
N THR A 394 -6.52 -19.47 9.98
CA THR A 394 -5.88 -18.15 9.86
C THR A 394 -6.37 -17.37 8.64
N ASN A 395 -6.54 -16.06 8.79
CA ASN A 395 -6.78 -15.14 7.69
C ASN A 395 -5.76 -14.01 7.78
N PRO A 396 -5.01 -13.67 6.71
CA PRO A 396 -4.91 -14.43 5.45
C PRO A 396 -4.34 -15.85 5.65
N LEU A 397 -4.66 -16.76 4.72
CA LEU A 397 -4.02 -18.07 4.62
C LEU A 397 -2.71 -17.94 3.82
N PRO A 398 -1.68 -18.75 4.12
CA PRO A 398 -0.46 -18.79 3.31
C PRO A 398 -0.73 -19.48 1.96
N ALA A 399 -0.33 -18.85 0.85
CA ALA A 399 -0.20 -19.53 -0.44
C ALA A 399 1.21 -20.14 -0.50
N GLN A 400 1.35 -21.40 -0.09
CA GLN A 400 2.67 -22.04 0.00
C GLN A 400 3.25 -22.33 -1.40
N ASP A 401 4.49 -21.90 -1.64
CA ASP A 401 5.26 -22.26 -2.83
C ASP A 401 6.01 -23.58 -2.60
N ASP A 402 5.81 -24.55 -3.49
CA ASP A 402 6.50 -25.86 -3.47
C ASP A 402 7.49 -26.04 -4.65
N SER A 403 7.80 -24.96 -5.38
CA SER A 403 8.82 -24.96 -6.43
C SER A 403 10.26 -25.03 -5.92
N GLY A 404 10.48 -24.70 -4.64
CA GLY A 404 11.79 -24.55 -4.00
C GLY A 404 12.40 -23.15 -4.05
N ASN A 405 11.66 -22.13 -4.51
CA ASN A 405 12.08 -20.73 -4.46
C ASN A 405 11.59 -19.98 -3.20
N ASP A 406 10.76 -20.63 -2.38
CA ASP A 406 10.22 -20.11 -1.12
C ASP A 406 9.46 -18.78 -1.28
N LEU A 407 8.71 -18.65 -2.38
CA LEU A 407 7.88 -17.47 -2.70
C LEU A 407 6.45 -17.63 -2.18
N ASN A 408 6.31 -17.86 -0.87
CA ASN A 408 5.01 -17.97 -0.24
C ASN A 408 4.21 -16.68 -0.47
N GLY A 409 3.04 -16.80 -1.11
CA GLY A 409 2.08 -15.72 -1.26
C GLY A 409 1.07 -15.70 -0.12
N LEU A 410 -0.04 -14.99 -0.33
CA LEU A 410 -1.14 -14.92 0.62
C LEU A 410 -2.49 -15.08 -0.07
N ILE A 411 -3.45 -15.59 0.70
CA ILE A 411 -4.84 -15.79 0.30
C ILE A 411 -5.70 -15.08 1.32
N ARG A 412 -6.30 -13.96 0.93
CA ARG A 412 -7.17 -13.16 1.78
C ARG A 412 -8.60 -13.66 1.67
N ASN A 413 -9.26 -13.93 2.80
CA ASN A 413 -10.66 -14.36 2.88
C ASN A 413 -11.04 -15.57 2.00
N GLY A 414 -10.06 -16.34 1.53
CA GLY A 414 -10.27 -17.57 0.76
C GLY A 414 -10.54 -18.76 1.68
N LYS A 415 -11.15 -19.81 1.13
CA LYS A 415 -11.44 -21.04 1.87
C LYS A 415 -10.99 -22.26 1.09
N TYR A 416 -10.40 -23.23 1.77
CA TYR A 416 -10.16 -24.55 1.17
C TYR A 416 -11.49 -25.26 0.94
N ILE A 417 -11.72 -25.71 -0.29
CA ILE A 417 -12.85 -26.57 -0.66
C ILE A 417 -12.31 -27.66 -1.57
N ASP A 418 -12.40 -28.91 -1.12
CA ASP A 418 -11.77 -30.07 -1.76
C ASP A 418 -10.27 -29.80 -2.02
N ASP A 419 -9.80 -30.03 -3.26
CA ASP A 419 -8.43 -29.77 -3.71
C ASP A 419 -8.28 -28.36 -4.33
N SER A 420 -8.91 -27.33 -3.76
CA SER A 420 -8.90 -25.97 -4.29
C SER A 420 -9.09 -24.88 -3.25
N ILE A 421 -8.79 -23.64 -3.64
CA ILE A 421 -9.15 -22.42 -2.92
C ILE A 421 -10.36 -21.79 -3.58
N TYR A 422 -11.42 -21.60 -2.79
CA TYR A 422 -12.60 -20.83 -3.15
C TYR A 422 -12.44 -19.36 -2.77
N LEU A 423 -12.66 -18.48 -3.74
CA LEU A 423 -12.81 -17.04 -3.56
C LEU A 423 -14.28 -16.67 -3.77
N SER A 424 -14.84 -15.91 -2.84
CA SER A 424 -16.28 -15.59 -2.81
C SER A 424 -16.71 -14.56 -3.84
N GLY A 425 -15.78 -13.77 -4.38
CA GLY A 425 -16.06 -12.60 -5.21
C GLY A 425 -16.43 -11.35 -4.41
N ASP A 426 -16.28 -11.38 -3.07
CA ASP A 426 -16.34 -10.20 -2.20
C ASP A 426 -14.90 -9.78 -1.86
N ALA A 427 -14.51 -9.52 -0.61
CA ALA A 427 -13.14 -9.12 -0.26
C ALA A 427 -12.10 -10.27 -0.27
N SER A 428 -12.22 -11.24 -1.20
CA SER A 428 -11.35 -12.44 -1.27
C SER A 428 -10.42 -12.42 -2.47
N TYR A 429 -9.14 -12.70 -2.28
CA TYR A 429 -8.15 -12.73 -3.35
C TYR A 429 -6.94 -13.60 -3.03
N ILE A 430 -6.18 -13.99 -4.06
CA ILE A 430 -4.83 -14.55 -3.93
C ILE A 430 -3.85 -13.53 -4.46
N PHE A 431 -2.78 -13.27 -3.71
CA PHE A 431 -1.64 -12.48 -4.14
C PHE A 431 -0.37 -13.33 -4.07
N LEU A 432 0.38 -13.35 -5.18
CA LEU A 432 1.65 -14.07 -5.29
C LEU A 432 2.78 -13.08 -5.52
N THR A 433 3.80 -13.15 -4.66
CA THR A 433 5.00 -12.32 -4.76
C THR A 433 5.97 -12.84 -5.81
N MET A 434 6.70 -11.93 -6.46
CA MET A 434 7.62 -12.24 -7.56
C MET A 434 9.06 -11.85 -7.20
N PRO A 435 10.07 -12.53 -7.78
CA PRO A 435 11.45 -12.03 -7.78
C PRO A 435 11.55 -10.59 -8.30
N THR A 436 12.46 -9.79 -7.74
CA THR A 436 12.49 -8.33 -7.90
C THR A 436 12.80 -7.84 -9.31
N GLU A 437 13.38 -8.69 -10.17
CA GLU A 437 13.72 -8.38 -11.56
C GLU A 437 12.84 -9.16 -12.56
N THR A 438 11.77 -9.82 -12.09
CA THR A 438 10.84 -10.56 -12.96
C THR A 438 10.26 -9.65 -14.03
N SER A 439 10.47 -9.99 -15.30
CA SER A 439 10.01 -9.18 -16.42
C SER A 439 8.69 -9.66 -17.02
N ALA A 440 7.72 -8.75 -17.16
CA ALA A 440 6.47 -9.01 -17.87
C ALA A 440 6.66 -9.13 -19.40
N LYS A 441 7.86 -8.86 -19.94
CA LYS A 441 8.16 -8.98 -21.38
C LYS A 441 8.25 -10.43 -21.85
N SER A 442 8.55 -11.36 -20.94
CA SER A 442 8.41 -12.79 -21.21
C SER A 442 8.09 -13.55 -19.95
N MET A 443 6.88 -14.10 -19.89
CA MET A 443 6.42 -14.88 -18.74
C MET A 443 5.23 -15.76 -19.11
N THR A 444 5.00 -16.80 -18.31
CA THR A 444 3.81 -17.63 -18.41
C THR A 444 3.14 -17.71 -17.05
N VAL A 445 1.83 -17.44 -17.00
CA VAL A 445 0.99 -17.72 -15.82
C VAL A 445 0.00 -18.81 -16.20
N SER A 446 0.02 -19.92 -15.48
CA SER A 446 -0.82 -21.11 -15.71
C SER A 446 -1.60 -21.43 -14.45
N TRP A 447 -2.89 -21.73 -14.57
CA TRP A 447 -3.74 -22.07 -13.43
C TRP A 447 -4.93 -22.93 -13.85
N TRP A 448 -5.51 -23.65 -12.88
CA TRP A 448 -6.82 -24.27 -13.04
C TRP A 448 -7.89 -23.41 -12.38
N MET A 449 -9.02 -23.23 -13.06
CA MET A 449 -10.13 -22.44 -12.54
C MET A 449 -11.48 -23.04 -12.94
N LYS A 450 -12.46 -22.94 -12.04
CA LYS A 450 -13.89 -23.00 -12.37
C LYS A 450 -14.62 -21.82 -11.75
N THR A 451 -15.67 -21.34 -12.41
CA THR A 451 -16.49 -20.23 -11.91
C THR A 451 -17.95 -20.43 -12.29
N SER A 452 -18.85 -20.03 -11.40
CA SER A 452 -20.30 -19.94 -11.65
C SER A 452 -20.75 -18.53 -11.98
N SER A 453 -19.81 -17.57 -12.08
CA SER A 453 -20.14 -16.18 -12.36
C SER A 453 -20.83 -16.04 -13.73
N LYS A 454 -21.63 -14.99 -13.85
CA LYS A 454 -22.24 -14.54 -15.11
C LYS A 454 -21.98 -13.06 -15.39
N SER A 455 -21.20 -12.41 -14.53
CA SER A 455 -20.90 -10.98 -14.61
C SER A 455 -19.69 -10.75 -15.50
N LYS A 456 -19.71 -9.65 -16.25
CA LYS A 456 -18.58 -9.20 -17.07
C LYS A 456 -17.57 -8.40 -16.24
N ASP A 457 -16.37 -8.23 -16.79
CA ASP A 457 -15.30 -7.37 -16.27
C ASP A 457 -14.82 -7.74 -14.85
N GLN A 458 -15.05 -8.99 -14.42
CA GLN A 458 -14.49 -9.53 -13.18
C GLN A 458 -13.11 -10.18 -13.44
N MET A 459 -12.19 -10.05 -12.49
CA MET A 459 -10.78 -10.34 -12.66
C MET A 459 -10.48 -11.81 -12.34
N ALA A 460 -10.09 -12.58 -13.36
CA ALA A 460 -9.66 -13.95 -13.19
C ALA A 460 -8.18 -14.02 -12.77
N MET A 461 -7.32 -13.26 -13.46
CA MET A 461 -5.89 -13.20 -13.18
C MET A 461 -5.30 -11.88 -13.65
N VAL A 462 -4.43 -11.25 -12.84
CA VAL A 462 -3.80 -9.95 -13.15
C VAL A 462 -2.31 -10.00 -12.88
N ILE A 463 -1.50 -9.62 -13.87
CA ILE A 463 -0.09 -9.30 -13.74
C ILE A 463 0.00 -7.79 -13.46
N GLN A 464 0.39 -7.44 -12.23
CA GLN A 464 0.66 -6.06 -11.83
C GLN A 464 2.10 -5.71 -12.17
N THR A 465 2.32 -4.65 -12.94
CA THR A 465 3.66 -4.09 -13.20
C THR A 465 3.89 -2.83 -12.37
N ASP A 466 5.07 -2.21 -12.49
CA ASP A 466 5.40 -0.97 -11.81
C ASP A 466 4.56 0.24 -12.25
N LYS A 467 4.05 0.26 -13.49
CA LYS A 467 3.26 1.38 -14.04
C LYS A 467 1.96 0.96 -14.76
N GLY A 468 1.60 -0.33 -14.73
CA GLY A 468 0.41 -0.81 -15.44
C GLY A 468 -0.05 -2.22 -15.06
N ARG A 469 -0.97 -2.78 -15.86
CA ARG A 469 -1.52 -4.13 -15.64
C ARG A 469 -1.79 -4.86 -16.95
N ILE A 470 -1.53 -6.16 -16.97
CA ILE A 470 -1.99 -7.10 -18.00
C ILE A 470 -2.90 -8.10 -17.30
N TYR A 471 -4.14 -8.25 -17.73
CA TYR A 471 -5.10 -9.10 -17.01
C TYR A 471 -6.04 -9.88 -17.91
N VAL A 472 -6.57 -10.95 -17.33
CA VAL A 472 -7.63 -11.80 -17.87
C VAL A 472 -8.90 -11.50 -17.08
N SER A 473 -9.92 -11.01 -17.76
CA SER A 473 -11.23 -10.69 -17.16
C SER A 473 -12.36 -11.46 -17.82
N THR A 474 -13.48 -11.60 -17.11
CA THR A 474 -14.70 -12.16 -17.70
C THR A 474 -15.28 -11.25 -18.77
N HIS A 475 -15.91 -11.85 -19.78
CA HIS A 475 -16.58 -11.15 -20.87
C HIS A 475 -17.85 -11.91 -21.25
N VAL A 476 -18.95 -11.21 -21.50
CA VAL A 476 -20.21 -11.83 -21.89
C VAL A 476 -20.35 -11.77 -23.41
N LEU A 477 -20.46 -12.93 -24.05
CA LEU A 477 -20.66 -13.06 -25.49
C LEU A 477 -22.08 -12.62 -25.90
N GLU A 478 -22.29 -12.40 -27.20
CA GLU A 478 -23.61 -11.99 -27.75
C GLU A 478 -24.74 -12.96 -27.41
N ASN A 479 -24.41 -14.25 -27.28
CA ASN A 479 -25.36 -15.30 -26.88
C ASN A 479 -25.61 -15.36 -25.35
N GLY A 480 -25.03 -14.45 -24.57
CA GLY A 480 -25.15 -14.37 -23.12
C GLY A 480 -24.24 -15.33 -22.34
N SER A 481 -23.44 -16.16 -23.00
CA SER A 481 -22.48 -17.03 -22.32
C SER A 481 -21.25 -16.27 -21.83
N LEU A 482 -20.69 -16.69 -20.70
CA LEU A 482 -19.46 -16.13 -20.15
C LEU A 482 -18.26 -16.62 -20.97
N SER A 483 -17.30 -15.76 -21.21
CA SER A 483 -16.01 -16.02 -21.87
C SER A 483 -14.92 -15.24 -21.13
N LEU A 484 -13.68 -15.34 -21.61
CA LEU A 484 -12.55 -14.55 -21.08
C LEU A 484 -12.03 -13.58 -22.13
N ASN A 485 -11.50 -12.47 -21.64
CA ASN A 485 -10.84 -11.45 -22.44
C ASN A 485 -9.49 -11.07 -21.81
N VAL A 486 -8.51 -10.72 -22.64
CA VAL A 486 -7.20 -10.22 -22.19
C VAL A 486 -7.10 -8.74 -22.52
N LYS A 487 -6.81 -7.93 -21.51
CA LYS A 487 -6.69 -6.48 -21.65
C LYS A 487 -5.36 -6.00 -21.03
N THR A 488 -4.88 -4.89 -21.56
CA THR A 488 -3.72 -4.17 -21.03
C THR A 488 -4.13 -2.74 -20.70
N VAL A 489 -3.82 -2.29 -19.49
CA VAL A 489 -4.12 -0.93 -19.02
C VAL A 489 -2.84 -0.25 -18.53
N ARG A 490 -2.80 1.06 -18.74
CA ARG A 490 -1.78 1.94 -18.18
C ARG A 490 -2.42 2.94 -17.24
N ARG A 491 -1.60 3.53 -16.39
CA ARG A 491 -1.96 4.76 -15.70
C ARG A 491 -1.79 5.94 -16.66
N ASN A 492 -2.80 6.79 -16.77
CA ASN A 492 -2.73 8.02 -17.59
C ASN A 492 -2.09 9.17 -16.79
N ASP A 493 -1.91 10.33 -17.42
CA ASP A 493 -1.28 11.49 -16.79
C ASP A 493 -2.14 12.11 -15.66
N GLN A 494 -3.43 11.76 -15.62
CA GLN A 494 -4.38 12.09 -14.56
C GLN A 494 -4.43 11.02 -13.47
N TRP A 495 -3.48 10.08 -13.50
CA TRP A 495 -3.38 8.95 -12.57
C TRP A 495 -4.56 7.95 -12.59
N GLU A 496 -5.37 7.97 -13.65
CA GLU A 496 -6.49 7.05 -13.86
C GLU A 496 -6.08 5.83 -14.71
N TRP A 497 -6.77 4.71 -14.50
CA TRP A 497 -6.58 3.49 -15.29
C TRP A 497 -7.25 3.59 -16.65
N ALA A 498 -6.45 3.58 -17.72
CA ALA A 498 -6.92 3.66 -19.09
C ALA A 498 -6.51 2.42 -19.90
N GLN A 499 -7.46 1.87 -20.66
CA GLN A 499 -7.18 0.81 -21.62
C GLN A 499 -6.27 1.32 -22.74
N ILE A 500 -5.32 0.48 -23.16
CA ILE A 500 -4.56 0.72 -24.38
C ILE A 500 -5.34 0.07 -25.52
N GLU A 501 -6.13 0.88 -26.26
CA GLU A 501 -7.10 0.39 -27.25
C GLU A 501 -6.48 -0.56 -28.29
N ASP A 502 -5.27 -0.26 -28.77
CA ASP A 502 -4.56 -1.04 -29.78
C ASP A 502 -4.01 -2.39 -29.27
N LEU A 503 -4.08 -2.65 -27.96
CA LEU A 503 -3.54 -3.86 -27.33
C LEU A 503 -4.62 -4.77 -26.73
N ALA A 504 -5.90 -4.46 -26.95
CA ALA A 504 -6.98 -5.36 -26.57
C ALA A 504 -7.01 -6.60 -27.46
N LEU A 505 -6.99 -7.78 -26.86
CA LEU A 505 -7.18 -9.01 -27.61
C LEU A 505 -8.66 -9.20 -27.93
N ARG A 506 -8.95 -9.97 -28.98
CA ARG A 506 -10.33 -10.42 -29.22
C ARG A 506 -10.75 -11.35 -28.08
N PRO A 507 -11.96 -11.18 -27.51
CA PRO A 507 -12.44 -12.11 -26.50
C PRO A 507 -12.49 -13.55 -27.01
N SER A 508 -12.32 -14.51 -26.11
CA SER A 508 -12.46 -15.94 -26.41
C SER A 508 -13.87 -16.23 -26.93
N TYR A 509 -13.97 -17.00 -28.03
CA TYR A 509 -15.25 -17.54 -28.49
C TYR A 509 -15.72 -18.75 -27.68
N TYR A 510 -14.83 -19.34 -26.89
CA TYR A 510 -15.16 -20.47 -26.03
C TYR A 510 -15.80 -19.97 -24.74
N ALA A 511 -16.97 -20.53 -24.46
CA ALA A 511 -17.69 -20.25 -23.23
C ALA A 511 -16.98 -20.90 -22.04
N VAL A 512 -16.93 -20.18 -20.92
CA VAL A 512 -16.59 -20.72 -19.60
C VAL A 512 -17.84 -21.37 -19.04
N ASP A 513 -17.75 -22.65 -18.71
CA ASP A 513 -18.79 -23.38 -18.00
C ASP A 513 -18.45 -23.53 -16.50
N GLN A 514 -19.19 -24.39 -15.79
CA GLN A 514 -19.02 -24.60 -14.35
C GLN A 514 -18.00 -25.70 -14.01
N GLU A 515 -17.32 -26.26 -15.01
CA GLU A 515 -16.29 -27.26 -14.87
C GLU A 515 -14.90 -26.63 -14.73
N TYR A 516 -13.94 -27.45 -14.31
CA TYR A 516 -12.54 -27.05 -14.27
C TYR A 516 -11.94 -27.04 -15.66
N HIS A 517 -11.40 -25.88 -16.04
CA HIS A 517 -10.54 -25.72 -17.21
C HIS A 517 -9.14 -25.31 -16.79
N HIS A 518 -8.16 -25.73 -17.58
CA HIS A 518 -6.80 -25.24 -17.47
C HIS A 518 -6.65 -23.98 -18.31
N TYR A 519 -6.05 -22.94 -17.75
CA TYR A 519 -5.76 -21.70 -18.44
C TYR A 519 -4.28 -21.39 -18.39
N ALA A 520 -3.75 -20.78 -19.46
CA ALA A 520 -2.42 -20.21 -19.45
C ALA A 520 -2.38 -18.91 -20.25
N LEU A 521 -1.91 -17.82 -19.62
CA LEU A 521 -1.50 -16.61 -20.33
C LEU A 521 -0.01 -16.68 -20.59
N VAL A 522 0.38 -16.67 -21.86
CA VAL A 522 1.77 -16.72 -22.31
C VAL A 522 2.12 -15.39 -22.96
N ILE A 523 3.19 -14.76 -22.47
CA ILE A 523 3.83 -13.59 -23.09
C ILE A 523 5.22 -14.03 -23.54
N ASN A 524 5.48 -13.91 -24.84
CA ASN A 524 6.74 -14.30 -25.47
C ASN A 524 7.56 -13.05 -25.81
N ASP A 525 8.87 -13.08 -25.51
CA ASP A 525 9.78 -12.11 -26.10
C ASP A 525 9.85 -12.38 -27.62
N PRO A 526 9.48 -11.42 -28.49
CA PRO A 526 9.53 -11.59 -29.94
C PRO A 526 10.90 -12.02 -30.46
N LYS A 527 11.98 -11.67 -29.75
CA LYS A 527 13.35 -12.04 -30.10
C LYS A 527 13.66 -13.51 -29.80
N SER A 528 12.92 -14.11 -28.86
CA SER A 528 13.21 -15.46 -28.36
C SER A 528 12.49 -16.56 -29.15
N ASN A 529 11.32 -16.26 -29.75
CA ASN A 529 10.46 -17.31 -30.30
C ASN A 529 9.55 -16.82 -31.45
N LEU A 530 10.14 -16.55 -32.62
CA LEU A 530 9.44 -15.98 -33.79
C LEU A 530 8.23 -16.79 -34.30
N SER A 531 8.14 -18.08 -33.95
CA SER A 531 7.03 -18.96 -34.37
C SER A 531 5.80 -18.91 -33.48
N GLN A 532 5.85 -18.19 -32.35
CA GLN A 532 4.73 -18.07 -31.42
C GLN A 532 4.22 -16.63 -31.38
N PRO A 533 2.91 -16.41 -31.15
CA PRO A 533 2.40 -15.06 -30.97
C PRO A 533 3.07 -14.40 -29.74
N PRO A 534 3.32 -13.08 -29.78
CA PRO A 534 3.83 -12.33 -28.63
C PRO A 534 2.98 -12.47 -27.38
N ILE A 535 1.67 -12.66 -27.53
CA ILE A 535 0.75 -12.94 -26.42
C ILE A 535 -0.35 -13.91 -26.85
N ALA A 536 -0.66 -14.87 -25.99
CA ALA A 536 -1.77 -15.80 -26.17
C ALA A 536 -2.35 -16.28 -24.83
N LEU A 537 -3.68 -16.39 -24.80
CA LEU A 537 -4.44 -17.11 -23.79
C LEU A 537 -4.79 -18.49 -24.32
N TYR A 538 -4.49 -19.51 -23.52
CA TYR A 538 -4.82 -20.90 -23.75
C TYR A 538 -5.92 -21.36 -22.80
N MET A 539 -6.79 -22.25 -23.28
CA MET A 539 -7.76 -23.01 -22.50
C MET A 539 -7.64 -24.48 -22.89
N ASP A 540 -7.39 -25.37 -21.93
CA ASP A 540 -7.18 -26.80 -22.10
C ASP A 540 -6.15 -27.16 -23.20
N GLY A 541 -5.10 -26.33 -23.30
CA GLY A 541 -4.01 -26.50 -24.27
C GLY A 541 -4.33 -26.02 -25.69
N TYR A 542 -5.47 -25.37 -25.92
CA TYR A 542 -5.83 -24.74 -27.19
C TYR A 542 -5.77 -23.22 -27.07
N VAL A 543 -5.28 -22.54 -28.11
CA VAL A 543 -5.29 -21.06 -28.15
C VAL A 543 -6.74 -20.59 -28.28
N VAL A 544 -7.21 -19.80 -27.32
CA VAL A 544 -8.57 -19.23 -27.32
C VAL A 544 -8.58 -17.74 -27.62
N SER A 545 -7.47 -17.05 -27.38
CA SER A 545 -7.27 -15.66 -27.75
C SER A 545 -5.78 -15.40 -27.96
N SER A 546 -5.41 -14.64 -28.99
CA SER A 546 -4.01 -14.27 -29.26
C SER A 546 -3.94 -13.05 -30.17
N SER A 547 -2.77 -12.41 -30.21
CA SER A 547 -2.49 -11.36 -31.19
C SER A 547 -1.03 -11.42 -31.62
N ILE A 548 -0.81 -11.53 -32.93
CA ILE A 548 0.53 -11.46 -33.55
C ILE A 548 1.05 -10.02 -33.67
N HIS A 549 0.15 -9.03 -33.56
CA HIS A 549 0.46 -7.60 -33.66
C HIS A 549 0.65 -6.95 -32.30
N TRP A 550 0.44 -7.68 -31.21
CA TRP A 550 0.63 -7.14 -29.88
C TRP A 550 2.11 -6.89 -29.63
N THR A 551 2.42 -5.67 -29.23
CA THR A 551 3.76 -5.25 -28.80
C THR A 551 3.71 -4.89 -27.34
N TYR A 552 4.70 -5.32 -26.58
CA TYR A 552 4.79 -4.97 -25.17
C TYR A 552 4.81 -3.44 -24.98
N PRO A 553 3.86 -2.85 -24.24
CA PRO A 553 3.81 -1.41 -24.07
C PRO A 553 4.82 -0.94 -23.01
N GLU A 554 5.93 -0.34 -23.42
CA GLU A 554 6.99 0.09 -22.48
C GLU A 554 6.50 1.04 -21.37
N ASN A 555 5.42 1.79 -21.61
CA ASN A 555 4.86 2.73 -20.63
C ASN A 555 4.11 2.07 -19.46
N ILE A 556 3.80 0.77 -19.52
CA ILE A 556 3.29 0.04 -18.34
C ILE A 556 4.42 -0.38 -17.40
N GLY A 557 5.69 -0.21 -17.80
CA GLY A 557 6.84 -0.65 -17.03
C GLY A 557 6.97 -2.19 -16.99
N SER A 558 8.19 -2.70 -16.99
CA SER A 558 8.44 -4.12 -17.24
C SER A 558 8.54 -5.00 -16.00
N ILE A 559 8.68 -4.42 -14.81
CA ILE A 559 8.92 -5.20 -13.59
C ILE A 559 7.60 -5.65 -13.00
N VAL A 560 7.44 -6.96 -12.82
CA VAL A 560 6.24 -7.54 -12.20
C VAL A 560 6.31 -7.32 -10.69
N ARG A 561 5.32 -6.61 -10.15
CA ARG A 561 5.19 -6.32 -8.71
C ARG A 561 4.33 -7.35 -7.98
N GLY A 562 3.60 -8.18 -8.71
CA GLY A 562 2.86 -9.31 -8.16
C GLY A 562 1.84 -9.86 -9.16
N VAL A 563 1.33 -11.05 -8.85
CA VAL A 563 0.26 -11.68 -9.63
C VAL A 563 -0.95 -11.91 -8.73
N TRP A 564 -2.11 -11.42 -9.17
CA TRP A 564 -3.37 -11.50 -8.43
C TRP A 564 -4.32 -12.48 -9.09
N PHE A 565 -5.15 -13.17 -8.29
CA PHE A 565 -6.26 -13.99 -8.76
C PHE A 565 -7.54 -13.63 -8.01
N GLY A 566 -8.67 -13.61 -8.74
CA GLY A 566 -10.00 -13.27 -8.21
C GLY A 566 -10.23 -11.80 -7.86
N SER A 567 -9.20 -10.96 -7.93
CA SER A 567 -9.26 -9.52 -7.65
C SER A 567 -8.04 -8.82 -8.25
N ILE A 568 -7.86 -7.55 -7.89
CA ILE A 568 -6.76 -6.66 -8.26
C ILE A 568 -6.38 -5.81 -7.07
N GLU A 569 -5.18 -5.22 -7.13
CA GLU A 569 -4.86 -4.05 -6.33
C GLU A 569 -5.95 -2.96 -6.46
N PRO A 570 -6.31 -2.24 -5.39
CA PRO A 570 -7.39 -1.25 -5.41
C PRO A 570 -7.26 -0.25 -6.58
N LEU A 571 -8.38 0.03 -7.25
CA LEU A 571 -8.40 0.86 -8.45
C LEU A 571 -8.04 2.32 -8.21
N ASN A 572 -8.27 2.83 -7.01
CA ASN A 572 -7.98 4.21 -6.65
C ASN A 572 -6.59 4.40 -6.03
N ASP A 573 -5.77 3.34 -6.01
CA ASP A 573 -4.42 3.34 -5.44
C ASP A 573 -4.36 3.79 -3.97
N ARG A 574 -5.51 3.76 -3.27
CA ARG A 574 -5.63 4.06 -1.85
C ARG A 574 -6.05 2.80 -1.13
N TYR A 575 -5.09 2.10 -0.53
CA TYR A 575 -5.36 0.94 0.34
C TYR A 575 -6.21 1.28 1.57
N GLN A 576 -6.44 2.57 1.84
CA GLN A 576 -7.35 3.07 2.88
C GLN A 576 -8.82 3.02 2.46
N SER A 577 -9.09 3.05 1.16
CA SER A 577 -10.47 3.03 0.67
C SER A 577 -11.06 1.64 0.75
N PRO A 578 -12.41 1.52 0.82
CA PRO A 578 -13.07 0.23 0.65
C PRO A 578 -12.58 -0.45 -0.63
N TRP A 579 -12.29 -1.74 -0.53
CA TRP A 579 -11.89 -2.52 -1.68
C TRP A 579 -13.03 -2.54 -2.71
N ASP A 580 -12.73 -2.23 -3.98
CA ASP A 580 -13.74 -2.33 -5.02
C ASP A 580 -14.02 -3.81 -5.34
N ASN A 581 -15.12 -4.30 -4.79
CA ASN A 581 -15.52 -5.69 -4.97
C ASN A 581 -16.26 -5.93 -6.30
N SER A 582 -16.59 -4.88 -7.06
CA SER A 582 -17.33 -5.02 -8.33
C SER A 582 -16.56 -5.79 -9.40
N VAL A 583 -15.23 -5.72 -9.32
CA VAL A 583 -14.30 -6.41 -10.22
C VAL A 583 -13.89 -7.79 -9.71
N ASN A 584 -14.35 -8.22 -8.54
CA ASN A 584 -13.89 -9.48 -7.95
C ASN A 584 -14.62 -10.67 -8.53
N LEU A 585 -13.89 -11.74 -8.82
CA LEU A 585 -14.43 -12.97 -9.40
C LEU A 585 -14.64 -14.02 -8.33
N GLN A 586 -15.88 -14.49 -8.21
CA GLN A 586 -16.19 -15.72 -7.50
C GLN A 586 -15.68 -16.91 -8.31
N ALA A 587 -14.71 -17.65 -7.79
CA ALA A 587 -14.10 -18.76 -8.50
C ALA A 587 -13.35 -19.71 -7.55
N TYR A 588 -13.06 -20.91 -8.06
CA TYR A 588 -12.19 -21.88 -7.42
C TYR A 588 -10.88 -21.93 -8.19
N TYR A 589 -9.75 -21.89 -7.49
CA TYR A 589 -8.40 -21.93 -8.07
C TYR A 589 -7.60 -23.11 -7.51
N ARG A 590 -6.78 -23.73 -8.35
CA ARG A 590 -5.79 -24.74 -7.94
C ARG A 590 -4.60 -24.77 -8.90
N GLU A 591 -3.49 -25.36 -8.46
CA GLU A 591 -2.33 -25.69 -9.30
C GLU A 591 -1.81 -24.49 -10.14
N ILE A 592 -1.52 -23.37 -9.46
CA ILE A 592 -0.99 -22.16 -10.10
C ILE A 592 0.51 -22.33 -10.32
N HIS A 593 0.98 -22.05 -11.53
CA HIS A 593 2.40 -22.07 -11.89
C HIS A 593 2.78 -20.79 -12.63
N ILE A 594 3.96 -20.26 -12.35
CA ILE A 594 4.47 -19.05 -13.01
C ILE A 594 5.92 -19.27 -13.46
N TRP A 595 6.25 -18.88 -14.69
CA TRP A 595 7.61 -18.95 -15.25
C TRP A 595 8.11 -17.58 -15.75
N GLU A 596 9.41 -17.31 -15.61
CA GLU A 596 10.11 -16.16 -16.23
C GLU A 596 10.41 -16.40 -17.73
N LYS A 597 9.53 -17.12 -18.42
CA LYS A 597 9.62 -17.34 -19.85
C LYS A 597 8.26 -17.68 -20.45
N GLY A 598 8.13 -17.45 -21.75
CA GLY A 598 7.03 -18.00 -22.53
C GLY A 598 7.18 -19.52 -22.74
N LEU A 599 6.14 -20.28 -22.41
CA LEU A 599 6.10 -21.73 -22.63
C LEU A 599 5.56 -22.09 -24.01
N SER A 600 6.09 -23.18 -24.59
CA SER A 600 5.52 -23.76 -25.81
C SER A 600 4.25 -24.56 -25.52
N VAL A 601 3.43 -24.78 -26.54
CA VAL A 601 2.20 -25.60 -26.44
C VAL A 601 2.48 -27.01 -25.93
N ALA A 602 3.61 -27.61 -26.32
CA ALA A 602 4.00 -28.93 -25.84
C ALA A 602 4.24 -28.90 -24.32
N MET A 603 5.00 -27.90 -23.83
CA MET A 603 5.24 -27.74 -22.39
C MET A 603 3.97 -27.46 -21.61
N LEU A 604 3.04 -26.66 -22.16
CA LEU A 604 1.73 -26.44 -21.53
C LEU A 604 0.93 -27.74 -21.39
N ARG A 605 0.98 -28.63 -22.39
CA ARG A 605 0.34 -29.94 -22.31
C ARG A 605 0.97 -30.83 -21.25
N ASP A 606 2.29 -30.78 -21.09
CA ASP A 606 2.99 -31.52 -20.03
C ASP A 606 2.55 -31.04 -18.63
N VAL A 607 2.42 -29.73 -18.43
CA VAL A 607 1.93 -29.12 -17.17
C VAL A 607 0.49 -29.57 -16.85
N MET A 608 -0.38 -29.66 -17.86
CA MET A 608 -1.73 -30.20 -17.67
C MET A 608 -1.73 -31.68 -17.30
N ALA A 609 -0.89 -32.48 -17.97
CA ALA A 609 -0.81 -33.92 -17.75
C ALA A 609 -0.27 -34.24 -16.33
N SER A 610 0.73 -33.51 -15.84
CA SER A 610 1.26 -33.68 -14.49
C SER A 610 0.23 -33.33 -13.41
N SER A 611 -0.62 -32.34 -13.65
CA SER A 611 -1.71 -31.93 -12.75
C SER A 611 -2.84 -32.98 -12.66
N ASN A 612 -3.10 -33.72 -13.74
CA ASN A 612 -4.12 -34.77 -13.78
C ASN A 612 -3.64 -36.12 -13.19
N MET A 613 -2.33 -36.38 -13.19
CA MET A 613 -1.77 -37.58 -12.55
C MET A 613 -1.80 -37.50 -11.01
N THR A 614 -1.68 -36.30 -10.44
CA THR A 614 -1.79 -36.10 -8.99
C THR A 614 -3.23 -36.20 -8.46
N SER A 615 -4.26 -35.98 -9.30
CA SER A 615 -5.67 -36.15 -8.90
C SER A 615 -6.18 -37.60 -9.02
N THR A 616 -5.54 -38.43 -9.85
CA THR A 616 -5.92 -39.84 -10.06
C THR A 616 -5.27 -40.82 -9.07
N ALA A 617 -4.19 -40.42 -8.39
CA ALA A 617 -3.49 -41.26 -7.42
C ALA A 617 -4.26 -41.48 -6.09
N THR A 618 -5.30 -40.69 -5.80
CA THR A 618 -6.07 -40.78 -4.53
C THR A 618 -7.28 -41.73 -4.59
N THR A 619 -7.54 -42.38 -5.74
CA THR A 619 -8.74 -43.24 -5.93
C THR A 619 -8.44 -44.70 -6.26
N THR A 620 -7.40 -45.30 -5.67
CA THR A 620 -7.27 -46.78 -5.69
C THR A 620 -6.70 -47.35 -4.39
N ASN A 621 -7.57 -47.66 -3.43
CA ASN A 621 -7.61 -48.97 -2.73
C ASN A 621 -8.60 -48.97 -1.56
N ALA A 622 -9.79 -49.54 -1.76
CA ALA A 622 -10.53 -50.30 -0.75
C ALA A 622 -11.68 -51.08 -1.41
N GLY A 623 -11.38 -52.29 -1.88
CA GLY A 623 -12.39 -53.25 -2.28
C GLY A 623 -12.90 -54.10 -1.10
N ARG A 624 -14.23 -54.38 -1.12
CA ARG A 624 -15.04 -55.35 -0.34
C ARG A 624 -15.48 -54.89 1.06
N LYS A 625 -16.74 -55.01 1.52
CA LYS A 625 -17.87 -55.94 1.21
C LYS A 625 -19.23 -55.34 1.65
N LYS A 626 -20.31 -55.80 1.00
CA LYS A 626 -21.75 -55.44 1.12
C LYS A 626 -22.40 -55.58 2.52
N LYS A 627 -23.38 -54.71 2.84
CA LYS A 627 -24.82 -55.03 3.04
C LYS A 627 -25.68 -53.74 3.22
N PRO A 628 -26.98 -53.74 2.83
CA PRO A 628 -27.82 -52.54 2.82
C PRO A 628 -28.63 -52.39 4.12
N LYS A 629 -28.76 -51.16 4.61
CA LYS A 629 -29.82 -50.77 5.55
C LYS A 629 -30.36 -49.40 5.13
N SER A 630 -31.67 -49.34 4.91
CA SER A 630 -32.42 -48.11 4.74
C SER A 630 -32.42 -47.34 6.05
N THR A 631 -32.27 -46.02 5.99
CA THR A 631 -32.87 -45.14 7.00
C THR A 631 -33.12 -43.75 6.42
N THR A 632 -34.33 -43.30 6.74
CA THR A 632 -35.08 -42.12 6.33
C THR A 632 -34.32 -40.80 6.49
N THR A 633 -34.40 -39.96 5.46
CA THR A 633 -34.02 -38.54 5.48
C THR A 633 -34.98 -37.76 6.37
N THR A 634 -34.47 -37.13 7.43
CA THR A 634 -35.17 -36.06 8.14
C THR A 634 -34.39 -34.77 7.93
N THR A 635 -34.96 -33.90 7.11
CA THR A 635 -34.54 -32.51 6.91
C THR A 635 -34.83 -31.74 8.19
N GLN A 636 -33.80 -31.23 8.87
CA GLN A 636 -33.96 -30.15 9.85
C GLN A 636 -33.28 -28.89 9.31
N ALA A 637 -34.12 -27.89 9.06
CA ALA A 637 -33.72 -26.54 8.75
C ALA A 637 -33.08 -25.91 9.99
N PHE A 638 -31.86 -25.39 9.86
CA PHE A 638 -31.28 -24.47 10.83
C PHE A 638 -31.70 -23.05 10.48
N THR A 639 -32.54 -22.49 11.33
CA THR A 639 -32.91 -21.08 11.36
C THR A 639 -31.73 -20.25 11.89
N ASN A 640 -31.39 -19.17 11.19
CA ASN A 640 -30.49 -18.12 11.65
C ASN A 640 -31.06 -17.46 12.92
N GLU A 641 -30.42 -17.66 14.07
CA GLU A 641 -30.52 -16.73 15.19
C GLU A 641 -29.30 -15.81 15.18
N LYS A 642 -29.59 -14.51 15.24
CA LYS A 642 -28.64 -13.40 15.26
C LYS A 642 -28.03 -13.34 16.67
N SER A 643 -26.70 -13.39 16.76
CA SER A 643 -25.98 -13.12 18.01
C SER A 643 -26.14 -11.65 18.38
N GLU A 644 -26.85 -11.37 19.48
CA GLU A 644 -26.86 -10.07 20.14
C GLU A 644 -25.51 -9.84 20.85
N LEU A 645 -24.54 -9.30 20.11
CA LEU A 645 -23.34 -8.68 20.68
C LEU A 645 -22.70 -7.66 19.72
N ASP A 646 -23.56 -6.90 19.04
CA ASP A 646 -23.20 -5.65 18.37
C ASP A 646 -23.87 -4.53 19.16
N GLN A 647 -23.23 -4.05 20.22
CA GLN A 647 -23.64 -2.80 20.87
C GLN A 647 -23.12 -1.62 20.07
N GLU A 648 -24.05 -0.71 19.81
CA GLU A 648 -23.93 0.58 19.12
C GLU A 648 -22.65 1.32 19.49
N LEU A 649 -21.75 1.44 18.51
CA LEU A 649 -20.83 2.56 18.41
C LEU A 649 -21.52 3.60 17.52
N ASP A 650 -21.58 4.85 17.97
CA ASP A 650 -22.20 5.96 17.26
C ASP A 650 -21.57 6.11 15.86
N GLN A 651 -22.32 5.71 14.83
CA GLN A 651 -21.89 5.76 13.43
C GLN A 651 -21.61 7.19 12.94
N GLU A 652 -22.16 8.21 13.61
CA GLU A 652 -21.98 9.62 13.24
C GLU A 652 -20.54 10.12 13.50
N GLU A 653 -19.83 9.61 14.52
CA GLU A 653 -18.45 10.04 14.83
C GLU A 653 -17.41 9.37 13.90
N LEU A 654 -17.68 8.14 13.44
CA LEU A 654 -16.86 7.46 12.43
C LEU A 654 -16.98 8.14 11.05
N GLU A 655 -18.13 8.73 10.72
CA GLU A 655 -18.32 9.50 9.49
C GLU A 655 -17.60 10.86 9.52
N GLU A 656 -17.53 11.53 10.69
CA GLU A 656 -16.75 12.77 10.84
C GLU A 656 -15.22 12.53 10.79
N ASP A 657 -14.74 11.43 11.38
CA ASP A 657 -13.34 10.98 11.28
C ASP A 657 -12.97 10.66 9.82
N GLU A 658 -13.88 9.99 9.10
CA GLU A 658 -13.77 9.81 7.66
C GLU A 658 -13.72 11.17 6.95
N GLU A 659 -14.65 12.10 7.17
CA GLU A 659 -14.69 13.39 6.45
C GLU A 659 -13.47 14.29 6.68
N LEU A 660 -12.84 14.26 7.87
CA LEU A 660 -11.58 14.97 8.17
C LEU A 660 -10.35 14.31 7.52
N LEU A 661 -10.29 12.97 7.49
CA LEU A 661 -9.28 12.21 6.74
C LEU A 661 -9.43 12.43 5.22
N TRP A 662 -10.66 12.50 4.72
CA TRP A 662 -10.97 12.64 3.29
C TRP A 662 -10.87 14.09 2.79
N GLY A 663 -11.16 15.10 3.63
CA GLY A 663 -11.02 16.52 3.29
C GLY A 663 -9.55 16.96 3.11
N ALA A 664 -8.61 16.25 3.74
CA ALA A 664 -7.17 16.51 3.62
C ALA A 664 -6.57 15.93 2.32
N ASN A 665 -7.09 14.81 1.80
CA ASN A 665 -6.62 14.25 0.53
C ASN A 665 -7.12 15.02 -0.70
N ASP A 666 -8.27 15.70 -0.62
CA ASP A 666 -8.71 16.61 -1.69
C ASP A 666 -7.85 17.89 -1.75
N GLN A 667 -7.00 18.15 -0.75
CA GLN A 667 -5.95 19.19 -0.80
C GLN A 667 -4.59 18.68 -1.29
N LEU A 668 -4.46 17.37 -1.56
CA LEU A 668 -3.21 16.76 -2.04
C LEU A 668 -3.17 16.53 -3.56
N ASP A 669 -4.29 16.75 -4.27
CA ASP A 669 -4.41 16.61 -5.73
C ASP A 669 -4.52 17.97 -6.49
N ASP A 670 -4.20 19.11 -5.86
CA ASP A 670 -4.22 20.45 -6.53
C ASP A 670 -2.96 21.33 -6.29
#